data_AF-A0A1V6XYL8-F1
#
_entry.id   AF-A0A1V6XYL8-F1
#
_cell.length_a   1.000
_cell.length_b   1.000
_cell.length_c   1.000
_cell.angle_alpha   90.00
_cell.angle_beta   90.00
_cell.angle_gamma   90.00
#
_symmetry.space_group_name_H-M   'P 1'
#
loop_
_entity.id
_entity.type
_entity.pdbx_description
1 polymer ?
#
loop_
_entity_poly.entity_id
_entity_poly.type
_entity_poly.pdbx_seq_one_letter_code
_entity_poly.pdbx_strand_id
1 'polypeptide(L)'
;MSGTVNPIVPGYAPDPSVVKVGDWFYLINSSFHFFPGLPIYASKDLMSWQQIGNAINRQAQLSLARSDANLVPVDNGKVMIASGGLYAPTIRYHQGKFYVVCTNVIHLPGEEKDLTENFIVSTDNIWSDIWTDPTYFDFDGIDPSLFFDDDGKTYIQGSAAPGPYTTINLFEADLHTGAKLSEEKIIWRGTGDIYPEGPHLYKYNDWYYLLIAEGGTHEGHMVTMARSRHVWGPYEPCPNNPILTARGTAEYIQYTGHCDIFQDEKKQWWGTCIGARVDDQGRCTMGRETFLTKVAWDNEWFTFEQVKLNPSLPEARSSSILMTEPGVDYLYIRDAVMSNYQLTETSVTLTASSVDLSHPELSPTFIGKRQRQLHGTSSVVLQGIKETWGSAEVMAGLACYKEEHRYVRIYYVSAKLEVVFELVNTAKKIARTEKHVLREVPLSMAFRIDYTEKEYRLLYSVEPSTGQDWTCLGTVDTLDMTNPDFTGPVIGIYALGQTEGVQFCLDTLGFVGVGLFTNANGTYLVDKSFGPIFSALDARNASVFIHPPSPDCTYVAGGWPIPMTEYPFDTVRVLEGMLLTARRAQYPDVKMIFAHDGGAIPYLASRIAGMASLPWLDRLSVPESLAQLAGYYFDTAASTSAIQLTALKSFVGMDQIVTGTDYPYFPVSQASSGLAAIEGNGNNGNFTTGEMGQNNNLNALTIFPRIINALKLN
;
A
#
# COMPACT_ATOMS: atom_id res chain seq x y z
N MET A 1 -13.93 18.75 -34.38
CA MET A 1 -12.46 18.63 -34.28
C MET A 1 -12.11 17.25 -34.77
N SER A 2 -11.23 17.10 -35.75
CA SER A 2 -10.68 15.78 -36.10
C SER A 2 -9.96 15.25 -34.86
N GLY A 3 -10.33 14.08 -34.35
CA GLY A 3 -9.80 13.56 -33.10
C GLY A 3 -8.29 13.33 -33.16
N THR A 4 -7.62 13.49 -32.03
CA THR A 4 -6.21 13.16 -31.88
C THR A 4 -6.02 11.65 -31.75
N VAL A 5 -4.88 11.15 -32.20
CA VAL A 5 -4.48 9.74 -32.04
C VAL A 5 -3.77 9.53 -30.71
N ASN A 6 -2.80 10.38 -30.45
CA ASN A 6 -1.95 10.32 -29.28
C ASN A 6 -2.48 11.23 -28.18
N PRO A 7 -2.33 10.84 -26.90
CA PRO A 7 -1.87 9.53 -26.44
C PRO A 7 -2.88 8.40 -26.77
N ILE A 8 -2.37 7.18 -27.02
CA ILE A 8 -3.21 6.00 -27.30
C ILE A 8 -3.81 5.39 -26.02
N VAL A 9 -3.14 5.61 -24.87
CA VAL A 9 -3.71 5.39 -23.53
C VAL A 9 -3.48 6.67 -22.71
N PRO A 10 -4.47 7.58 -22.63
CA PRO A 10 -4.34 8.86 -21.94
C PRO A 10 -4.32 8.72 -20.41
N GLY A 11 -3.81 9.74 -19.72
CA GLY A 11 -3.69 9.78 -18.27
C GLY A 11 -2.59 8.86 -17.75
N TYR A 12 -2.63 8.59 -16.45
CA TYR A 12 -1.70 7.72 -15.74
C TYR A 12 -1.57 6.31 -16.39
N ALA A 13 -0.68 6.20 -17.38
CA ALA A 13 -0.37 5.01 -18.16
C ALA A 13 1.13 5.03 -18.59
N PRO A 14 2.06 4.98 -17.62
CA PRO A 14 3.50 4.96 -17.89
C PRO A 14 4.01 3.59 -18.36
N ASP A 15 5.24 3.59 -18.87
CA ASP A 15 6.08 2.42 -19.16
C ASP A 15 5.37 1.35 -20.01
N PRO A 16 4.96 1.68 -21.25
CA PRO A 16 4.18 0.77 -22.08
C PRO A 16 5.04 -0.36 -22.66
N SER A 17 4.62 -1.61 -22.43
CA SER A 17 5.12 -2.78 -23.17
C SER A 17 4.00 -3.40 -24.01
N VAL A 18 4.33 -3.85 -25.22
CA VAL A 18 3.36 -4.38 -26.20
C VAL A 18 3.78 -5.74 -26.74
N VAL A 19 2.80 -6.62 -26.91
CA VAL A 19 2.96 -7.87 -27.66
C VAL A 19 1.82 -8.06 -28.66
N LYS A 20 2.15 -8.52 -29.87
CA LYS A 20 1.17 -8.93 -30.88
C LYS A 20 0.97 -10.45 -30.83
N VAL A 21 -0.29 -10.90 -30.72
CA VAL A 21 -0.66 -12.32 -30.73
C VAL A 21 -1.89 -12.53 -31.62
N GLY A 22 -1.71 -13.24 -32.74
CA GLY A 22 -2.74 -13.29 -33.78
C GLY A 22 -3.09 -11.88 -34.26
N ASP A 23 -4.39 -11.59 -34.36
CA ASP A 23 -4.93 -10.29 -34.80
C ASP A 23 -4.93 -9.20 -33.72
N TRP A 24 -4.47 -9.51 -32.51
CA TRP A 24 -4.56 -8.61 -31.36
C TRP A 24 -3.20 -8.09 -30.93
N PHE A 25 -3.19 -6.83 -30.49
CA PHE A 25 -2.11 -6.20 -29.74
C PHE A 25 -2.54 -6.10 -28.29
N TYR A 26 -1.65 -6.46 -27.38
CA TYR A 26 -1.84 -6.35 -25.94
C TYR A 26 -0.80 -5.40 -25.37
N LEU A 27 -1.24 -4.44 -24.56
CA LEU A 27 -0.42 -3.43 -23.95
C LEU A 27 -0.56 -3.48 -22.43
N ILE A 28 0.55 -3.31 -21.72
CA ILE A 28 0.58 -3.24 -20.26
C ILE A 28 1.31 -1.97 -19.81
N ASN A 29 0.90 -1.41 -18.67
CA ASN A 29 1.53 -0.21 -18.07
C ASN A 29 1.87 -0.46 -16.59
N SER A 30 2.84 0.29 -16.07
CA SER A 30 3.14 0.33 -14.63
C SER A 30 1.99 0.95 -13.82
N SER A 31 1.92 0.64 -12.53
CA SER A 31 0.80 1.04 -11.66
C SER A 31 1.17 1.45 -10.23
N PHE A 32 2.45 1.39 -9.87
CA PHE A 32 3.01 1.90 -8.62
C PHE A 32 2.18 1.41 -7.42
N HIS A 33 1.65 2.32 -6.62
CA HIS A 33 0.91 2.05 -5.38
C HIS A 33 -0.60 1.80 -5.56
N PHE A 34 -1.11 1.75 -6.80
CA PHE A 34 -2.53 1.52 -7.05
C PHE A 34 -2.82 0.04 -7.31
N PHE A 35 -3.93 -0.43 -6.73
CA PHE A 35 -4.48 -1.77 -6.90
C PHE A 35 -5.88 -1.71 -7.54
N PRO A 36 -6.30 -2.65 -8.40
CA PRO A 36 -5.49 -3.65 -9.11
C PRO A 36 -4.35 -3.02 -9.89
N GLY A 37 -3.24 -3.76 -10.00
CA GLY A 37 -2.00 -3.34 -10.62
C GLY A 37 -1.77 -3.94 -12.01
N LEU A 38 -0.94 -3.25 -12.79
CA LEU A 38 -0.55 -3.63 -14.15
C LEU A 38 -1.75 -3.80 -15.11
N PRO A 39 -2.46 -2.70 -15.47
CA PRO A 39 -3.62 -2.77 -16.36
C PRO A 39 -3.24 -3.26 -17.76
N ILE A 40 -4.11 -4.10 -18.33
CA ILE A 40 -3.90 -4.73 -19.64
C ILE A 40 -4.95 -4.21 -20.61
N TYR A 41 -4.48 -3.76 -21.76
CA TYR A 41 -5.29 -3.24 -22.85
C TYR A 41 -5.18 -4.12 -24.09
N ALA A 42 -6.27 -4.28 -24.83
CA ALA A 42 -6.29 -4.98 -26.11
C ALA A 42 -6.72 -4.05 -27.24
N SER A 43 -6.11 -4.22 -28.42
CA SER A 43 -6.45 -3.50 -29.64
C SER A 43 -6.26 -4.37 -30.89
N LYS A 44 -6.99 -4.06 -31.96
CA LYS A 44 -6.76 -4.63 -33.31
C LYS A 44 -6.14 -3.63 -34.29
N ASP A 45 -6.15 -2.34 -33.94
CA ASP A 45 -5.83 -1.26 -34.86
C ASP A 45 -4.77 -0.28 -34.32
N LEU A 46 -4.24 -0.54 -33.12
CA LEU A 46 -3.28 0.30 -32.37
C LEU A 46 -3.83 1.64 -31.88
N MET A 47 -5.12 1.90 -32.14
CA MET A 47 -5.76 3.21 -31.98
C MET A 47 -6.87 3.17 -30.94
N SER A 48 -7.71 2.15 -31.07
CA SER A 48 -8.83 1.86 -30.19
C SER A 48 -8.38 0.80 -29.21
N TRP A 49 -8.32 1.15 -27.94
CA TRP A 49 -7.86 0.26 -26.87
C TRP A 49 -8.99 -0.01 -25.90
N GLN A 50 -9.07 -1.24 -25.43
CA GLN A 50 -9.99 -1.63 -24.38
C GLN A 50 -9.19 -2.18 -23.21
N GLN A 51 -9.36 -1.64 -22.00
CA GLN A 51 -8.83 -2.28 -20.80
C GLN A 51 -9.65 -3.55 -20.52
N ILE A 52 -8.98 -4.70 -20.51
CA ILE A 52 -9.60 -6.03 -20.40
C ILE A 52 -9.37 -6.72 -19.05
N GLY A 53 -8.41 -6.23 -18.27
CA GLY A 53 -8.03 -6.84 -16.99
C GLY A 53 -6.81 -6.18 -16.36
N ASN A 54 -6.25 -6.82 -15.33
CA ASN A 54 -5.06 -6.37 -14.60
C ASN A 54 -4.21 -7.59 -14.20
N ALA A 55 -2.89 -7.57 -14.39
CA ALA A 55 -2.05 -8.73 -14.09
C ALA A 55 -1.94 -9.01 -12.57
N ILE A 56 -2.00 -7.96 -11.75
CA ILE A 56 -2.06 -8.03 -10.29
C ILE A 56 -3.46 -7.62 -9.84
N ASN A 57 -4.37 -8.59 -9.77
CA ASN A 57 -5.79 -8.38 -9.49
C ASN A 57 -6.30 -9.05 -8.22
N ARG A 58 -5.42 -9.74 -7.48
CA ARG A 58 -5.72 -10.32 -6.17
C ARG A 58 -4.72 -9.81 -5.15
N GLN A 59 -5.20 -9.36 -4.00
CA GLN A 59 -4.34 -8.93 -2.89
C GLN A 59 -3.44 -10.04 -2.35
N ALA A 60 -3.82 -11.29 -2.58
CA ALA A 60 -2.99 -12.44 -2.22
C ALA A 60 -1.76 -12.63 -3.13
N GLN A 61 -1.69 -11.98 -4.31
CA GLN A 61 -0.53 -12.11 -5.21
C GLN A 61 0.71 -11.43 -4.61
N LEU A 62 0.58 -10.20 -4.14
CA LEU A 62 1.64 -9.44 -3.47
C LEU A 62 1.06 -8.25 -2.70
N SER A 63 1.86 -7.68 -1.79
CA SER A 63 1.50 -6.51 -0.99
C SER A 63 2.09 -5.22 -1.57
N LEU A 64 1.31 -4.14 -1.49
CA LEU A 64 1.69 -2.76 -1.80
C LEU A 64 1.71 -1.87 -0.55
N ALA A 65 1.70 -2.44 0.67
CA ALA A 65 1.67 -1.66 1.91
C ALA A 65 2.89 -0.74 2.10
N ARG A 66 4.01 -1.05 1.43
CA ARG A 66 5.30 -0.34 1.52
C ARG A 66 5.66 0.41 0.23
N SER A 67 4.64 0.81 -0.53
CA SER A 67 4.78 1.58 -1.77
C SER A 67 4.46 3.06 -1.55
N ASP A 68 4.86 3.63 -0.41
CA ASP A 68 4.79 5.07 -0.13
C ASP A 68 5.67 5.86 -1.12
N ALA A 69 5.60 7.18 -1.07
CA ALA A 69 6.34 8.07 -1.95
C ALA A 69 7.43 8.85 -1.19
N ASN A 70 8.66 8.71 -1.66
CA ASN A 70 9.82 9.44 -1.16
C ASN A 70 9.91 10.83 -1.79
N LEU A 71 10.22 11.85 -0.99
CA LEU A 71 10.48 13.21 -1.46
C LEU A 71 11.98 13.38 -1.74
N VAL A 72 12.35 13.29 -3.02
CA VAL A 72 13.75 13.31 -3.46
C VAL A 72 14.08 14.67 -4.07
N PRO A 73 14.98 15.47 -3.45
CA PRO A 73 15.48 16.68 -4.09
C PRO A 73 16.18 16.33 -5.40
N VAL A 74 15.86 17.04 -6.47
CA VAL A 74 16.51 16.90 -7.77
C VAL A 74 17.12 18.24 -8.19
N ASP A 75 17.93 18.22 -9.24
CA ASP A 75 18.53 19.42 -9.80
C ASP A 75 17.46 20.49 -10.12
N ASN A 76 17.90 21.76 -10.16
CA ASN A 76 17.04 22.93 -10.39
C ASN A 76 16.07 23.27 -9.24
N GLY A 77 16.31 22.73 -8.04
CA GLY A 77 15.55 23.05 -6.83
C GLY A 77 14.13 22.48 -6.80
N LYS A 78 13.83 21.54 -7.71
CA LYS A 78 12.58 20.77 -7.70
C LYS A 78 12.71 19.59 -6.71
N VAL A 79 11.57 19.09 -6.25
CA VAL A 79 11.49 17.85 -5.46
C VAL A 79 10.68 16.86 -6.27
N MET A 80 11.32 15.74 -6.61
CA MET A 80 10.69 14.59 -7.22
C MET A 80 9.93 13.80 -6.16
N ILE A 81 8.77 13.28 -6.54
CA ILE A 81 7.97 12.43 -5.67
C ILE A 81 8.03 11.02 -6.24
N ALA A 82 8.90 10.22 -5.64
CA ALA A 82 9.24 8.87 -6.10
C ALA A 82 8.37 7.85 -5.37
N SER A 83 7.25 7.47 -5.98
CA SER A 83 6.36 6.42 -5.46
C SER A 83 6.98 5.04 -5.63
N GLY A 84 6.89 4.17 -4.63
CA GLY A 84 7.19 2.74 -4.75
C GLY A 84 6.09 1.94 -5.45
N GLY A 85 6.16 0.61 -5.35
CA GLY A 85 5.19 -0.34 -5.89
C GLY A 85 5.57 -0.86 -7.27
N LEU A 86 4.56 -1.08 -8.13
CA LEU A 86 4.72 -1.78 -9.41
C LEU A 86 5.28 -0.88 -10.52
N TYR A 87 6.58 -1.02 -10.79
CA TYR A 87 7.37 -0.28 -11.80
C TYR A 87 7.15 -0.85 -13.22
N ALA A 88 8.05 -0.54 -14.17
CA ALA A 88 7.90 -0.88 -15.58
C ALA A 88 7.70 -2.39 -15.81
N PRO A 89 6.56 -2.81 -16.38
CA PRO A 89 6.33 -4.20 -16.75
C PRO A 89 6.75 -4.47 -18.19
N THR A 90 7.20 -5.70 -18.47
CA THR A 90 7.28 -6.21 -19.85
C THR A 90 6.27 -7.33 -20.05
N ILE A 91 5.46 -7.26 -21.12
CA ILE A 91 4.59 -8.37 -21.56
C ILE A 91 5.17 -9.07 -22.79
N ARG A 92 5.24 -10.40 -22.78
CA ARG A 92 5.65 -11.22 -23.93
C ARG A 92 4.75 -12.46 -24.05
N TYR A 93 4.73 -13.04 -25.23
CA TYR A 93 3.97 -14.25 -25.52
C TYR A 93 4.90 -15.32 -26.10
N HIS A 94 4.86 -16.52 -25.52
CA HIS A 94 5.67 -17.63 -25.98
C HIS A 94 4.93 -18.95 -25.74
N GLN A 95 4.92 -19.82 -26.75
CA GLN A 95 4.36 -21.18 -26.69
C GLN A 95 2.98 -21.29 -26.02
N GLY A 96 2.03 -20.42 -26.39
CA GLY A 96 0.66 -20.50 -25.87
C GLY A 96 0.40 -19.71 -24.59
N LYS A 97 1.41 -19.02 -24.03
CA LYS A 97 1.31 -18.35 -22.74
C LYS A 97 1.79 -16.91 -22.79
N PHE A 98 1.08 -16.03 -22.09
CA PHE A 98 1.50 -14.67 -21.80
C PHE A 98 2.32 -14.65 -20.52
N TYR A 99 3.44 -13.93 -20.55
CA TYR A 99 4.33 -13.70 -19.43
C TYR A 99 4.43 -12.20 -19.18
N VAL A 100 4.35 -11.81 -17.92
CA VAL A 100 4.65 -10.46 -17.45
C VAL A 100 5.78 -10.55 -16.45
N VAL A 101 6.84 -9.77 -16.69
CA VAL A 101 7.89 -9.48 -15.70
C VAL A 101 7.76 -8.05 -15.22
N CYS A 102 7.99 -7.82 -13.93
CA CYS A 102 7.87 -6.51 -13.31
C CYS A 102 8.69 -6.46 -12.00
N THR A 103 8.94 -5.25 -11.52
CA THR A 103 9.52 -5.00 -10.19
C THR A 103 8.47 -4.41 -9.27
N ASN A 104 8.38 -4.92 -8.03
CA ASN A 104 7.74 -4.25 -6.91
C ASN A 104 8.83 -3.55 -6.08
N VAL A 105 8.80 -2.21 -6.03
CA VAL A 105 9.75 -1.40 -5.28
C VAL A 105 9.21 -1.13 -3.88
N ILE A 106 9.99 -1.51 -2.87
CA ILE A 106 9.63 -1.45 -1.45
C ILE A 106 10.54 -0.46 -0.74
N HIS A 107 9.95 0.57 -0.14
CA HIS A 107 10.70 1.49 0.71
C HIS A 107 10.81 0.92 2.12
N LEU A 108 12.05 0.79 2.61
CA LEU A 108 12.34 0.35 3.98
C LEU A 108 12.60 1.57 4.87
N PRO A 109 12.01 1.67 6.08
CA PRO A 109 12.19 2.84 6.91
C PRO A 109 13.65 2.99 7.33
N GLY A 110 14.23 4.17 7.08
CA GLY A 110 15.60 4.49 7.50
C GLY A 110 16.71 3.93 6.62
N GLU A 111 16.37 3.24 5.53
CA GLU A 111 17.34 2.76 4.54
C GLU A 111 17.43 3.75 3.37
N GLU A 112 18.64 3.97 2.86
CA GLU A 112 18.85 4.82 1.67
C GLU A 112 18.56 4.08 0.36
N LYS A 113 18.58 2.75 0.37
CA LYS A 113 18.38 1.90 -0.81
C LYS A 113 17.05 1.17 -0.70
N ASP A 114 16.23 1.29 -1.73
CA ASP A 114 14.98 0.55 -1.87
C ASP A 114 15.24 -0.95 -2.06
N LEU A 115 14.33 -1.78 -1.54
CA LEU A 115 14.29 -3.20 -1.85
C LEU A 115 13.53 -3.40 -3.17
N THR A 116 14.08 -4.23 -4.06
CA THR A 116 13.44 -4.57 -5.34
C THR A 116 13.01 -6.04 -5.33
N GLU A 117 11.71 -6.28 -5.43
CA GLU A 117 11.15 -7.62 -5.62
C GLU A 117 10.81 -7.81 -7.10
N ASN A 118 11.69 -8.50 -7.82
CA ASN A 118 11.50 -8.81 -9.23
C ASN A 118 10.73 -10.13 -9.40
N PHE A 119 9.70 -10.13 -10.24
CA PHE A 119 8.79 -11.26 -10.35
C PHE A 119 8.27 -11.51 -11.76
N ILE A 120 7.79 -12.75 -11.97
CA ILE A 120 7.10 -13.23 -13.17
C ILE A 120 5.67 -13.64 -12.80
N VAL A 121 4.68 -13.19 -13.57
CA VAL A 121 3.32 -13.76 -13.56
C VAL A 121 2.94 -14.19 -14.97
N SER A 122 2.03 -15.16 -15.09
CA SER A 122 1.64 -15.68 -16.41
C SER A 122 0.18 -16.09 -16.50
N THR A 123 -0.32 -16.17 -17.73
CA THR A 123 -1.66 -16.70 -18.05
C THR A 123 -1.66 -17.35 -19.44
N ASP A 124 -2.43 -18.42 -19.61
CA ASP A 124 -2.70 -19.03 -20.92
C ASP A 124 -3.88 -18.36 -21.64
N ASN A 125 -4.71 -17.61 -20.91
CA ASN A 125 -5.85 -16.88 -21.46
C ASN A 125 -5.95 -15.47 -20.87
N ILE A 126 -5.41 -14.50 -21.61
CA ILE A 126 -5.40 -13.08 -21.24
C ILE A 126 -6.79 -12.46 -21.04
N TRP A 127 -7.85 -13.08 -21.56
CA TRP A 127 -9.24 -12.61 -21.40
C TRP A 127 -9.92 -13.13 -20.12
N SER A 128 -9.30 -14.08 -19.42
CA SER A 128 -9.89 -14.68 -18.21
C SER A 128 -9.66 -13.87 -16.95
N ASP A 129 -8.73 -12.92 -16.98
CA ASP A 129 -8.21 -12.22 -15.80
C ASP A 129 -7.63 -13.18 -14.73
N ILE A 130 -7.29 -14.42 -15.10
CA ILE A 130 -6.65 -15.40 -14.21
C ILE A 130 -5.15 -15.41 -14.47
N TRP A 131 -4.40 -14.87 -13.52
CA TRP A 131 -2.93 -14.83 -13.52
C TRP A 131 -2.38 -15.74 -12.44
N THR A 132 -1.20 -16.33 -12.64
CA THR A 132 -0.49 -17.05 -11.58
C THR A 132 -0.14 -16.12 -10.42
N ASP A 133 0.14 -16.71 -9.25
CA ASP A 133 0.87 -15.98 -8.21
C ASP A 133 2.31 -15.69 -8.68
N PRO A 134 3.00 -14.69 -8.11
CA PRO A 134 4.33 -14.29 -8.56
C PRO A 134 5.38 -15.38 -8.35
N THR A 135 6.18 -15.63 -9.39
CA THR A 135 7.45 -16.36 -9.30
C THR A 135 8.57 -15.33 -9.20
N TYR A 136 9.16 -15.20 -8.02
CA TYR A 136 10.24 -14.24 -7.77
C TYR A 136 11.57 -14.73 -8.33
N PHE A 137 12.41 -13.80 -8.76
CA PHE A 137 13.78 -14.08 -9.17
C PHE A 137 14.74 -13.04 -8.57
N ASP A 138 15.96 -13.49 -8.29
CA ASP A 138 17.01 -12.64 -7.73
C ASP A 138 17.51 -11.65 -8.79
N PHE A 139 17.31 -10.35 -8.57
CA PHE A 139 17.87 -9.29 -9.40
C PHE A 139 17.90 -7.99 -8.62
N ASP A 140 19.08 -7.36 -8.51
CA ASP A 140 19.25 -6.07 -7.83
C ASP A 140 19.11 -4.92 -8.84
N GLY A 141 17.88 -4.50 -9.05
CA GLY A 141 17.54 -3.53 -10.08
C GLY A 141 16.06 -3.50 -10.45
N ILE A 142 15.76 -2.73 -11.49
CA ILE A 142 14.40 -2.50 -12.01
C ILE A 142 14.30 -2.85 -13.49
N ASP A 143 13.11 -2.66 -14.05
CA ASP A 143 12.80 -2.77 -15.47
C ASP A 143 13.20 -4.13 -16.10
N PRO A 144 12.81 -5.27 -15.50
CA PRO A 144 13.08 -6.55 -16.11
C PRO A 144 12.29 -6.69 -17.42
N SER A 145 12.89 -7.40 -18.36
CA SER A 145 12.30 -7.69 -19.65
C SER A 145 12.72 -9.06 -20.15
N LEU A 146 11.86 -9.68 -20.96
CA LEU A 146 11.99 -11.05 -21.43
C LEU A 146 12.40 -11.12 -22.90
N PHE A 147 13.33 -12.01 -23.20
CA PHE A 147 13.72 -12.34 -24.56
C PHE A 147 13.78 -13.87 -24.75
N PHE A 148 13.00 -14.37 -25.70
CA PHE A 148 12.98 -15.77 -26.12
C PHE A 148 13.80 -15.91 -27.40
N ASP A 149 14.88 -16.68 -27.38
CA ASP A 149 15.78 -16.83 -28.52
C ASP A 149 15.48 -18.11 -29.32
N ASP A 150 15.94 -18.15 -30.56
CA ASP A 150 15.76 -19.26 -31.50
C ASP A 150 16.56 -20.51 -31.10
N ASP A 151 17.51 -20.38 -30.17
CA ASP A 151 18.26 -21.51 -29.60
C ASP A 151 17.49 -22.25 -28.49
N GLY A 152 16.26 -21.79 -28.19
CA GLY A 152 15.37 -22.35 -27.18
C GLY A 152 15.63 -21.83 -25.77
N LYS A 153 16.59 -20.91 -25.59
CA LYS A 153 16.87 -20.28 -24.31
C LYS A 153 15.96 -19.08 -24.06
N THR A 154 15.77 -18.79 -22.78
CA THR A 154 15.06 -17.61 -22.32
C THR A 154 16.02 -16.76 -21.50
N TYR A 155 16.01 -15.47 -21.80
CA TYR A 155 16.85 -14.49 -21.13
C TYR A 155 15.99 -13.44 -20.43
N ILE A 156 16.48 -12.99 -19.28
CA ILE A 156 16.01 -11.77 -18.62
C ILE A 156 17.12 -10.74 -18.71
N GLN A 157 16.75 -9.55 -19.18
CA GLN A 157 17.56 -8.35 -19.08
C GLN A 157 16.90 -7.33 -18.16
N GLY A 158 17.68 -6.50 -17.48
CA GLY A 158 17.15 -5.47 -16.59
C GLY A 158 18.15 -4.35 -16.32
N SER A 159 17.64 -3.28 -15.71
CA SER A 159 18.43 -2.14 -15.23
C SER A 159 19.00 -2.47 -13.84
N ALA A 160 20.21 -3.01 -13.81
CA ALA A 160 20.88 -3.38 -12.57
C ALA A 160 21.51 -2.16 -11.89
N ALA A 161 21.58 -2.16 -10.56
CA ALA A 161 22.11 -1.05 -9.77
C ALA A 161 23.43 -1.39 -9.00
N PRO A 162 24.52 -1.81 -9.68
CA PRO A 162 25.75 -2.24 -9.01
C PRO A 162 26.63 -1.08 -8.47
N GLY A 163 26.22 0.18 -8.62
CA GLY A 163 27.01 1.37 -8.31
C GLY A 163 26.19 2.67 -8.44
N PRO A 164 26.82 3.86 -8.55
CA PRO A 164 26.09 5.14 -8.56
C PRO A 164 25.21 5.35 -9.81
N TYR A 165 25.38 4.53 -10.84
CA TYR A 165 24.56 4.51 -12.06
C TYR A 165 24.17 3.07 -12.40
N THR A 166 23.05 2.92 -13.10
CA THR A 166 22.57 1.60 -13.54
C THR A 166 23.33 1.08 -14.75
N THR A 167 23.22 -0.23 -14.99
CA THR A 167 23.80 -0.92 -16.13
C THR A 167 22.81 -1.93 -16.68
N ILE A 168 22.91 -2.27 -17.97
CA ILE A 168 22.05 -3.31 -18.53
C ILE A 168 22.70 -4.67 -18.35
N ASN A 169 22.06 -5.49 -17.54
CA ASN A 169 22.52 -6.83 -17.22
C ASN A 169 21.63 -7.87 -17.88
N LEU A 170 22.20 -9.03 -18.21
CA LEU A 170 21.53 -10.15 -18.85
C LEU A 170 21.87 -11.45 -18.14
N PHE A 171 20.90 -12.35 -18.02
CA PHE A 171 21.12 -13.74 -17.59
C PHE A 171 20.11 -14.69 -18.25
N GLU A 172 20.50 -15.95 -18.43
CA GLU A 172 19.59 -17.03 -18.82
C GLU A 172 18.71 -17.38 -17.61
N ALA A 173 17.40 -17.58 -17.81
CA ALA A 173 16.44 -17.76 -16.72
C ALA A 173 15.44 -18.90 -16.97
N ASP A 174 15.09 -19.61 -15.89
CA ASP A 174 13.92 -20.50 -15.86
C ASP A 174 12.70 -19.71 -15.35
N LEU A 175 11.70 -19.52 -16.22
CA LEU A 175 10.51 -18.74 -15.88
C LEU A 175 9.57 -19.42 -14.89
N HIS A 176 9.68 -20.74 -14.69
CA HIS A 176 8.85 -21.47 -13.75
C HIS A 176 9.39 -21.37 -12.32
N THR A 177 10.72 -21.36 -12.17
CA THR A 177 11.38 -21.37 -10.86
C THR A 177 11.96 -20.01 -10.48
N GLY A 178 12.13 -19.09 -11.44
CA GLY A 178 12.85 -17.83 -11.26
C GLY A 178 14.36 -18.00 -11.18
N ALA A 179 14.90 -19.20 -11.41
CA ALA A 179 16.33 -19.47 -11.26
C ALA A 179 17.16 -18.87 -12.39
N LYS A 180 18.31 -18.26 -12.04
CA LYS A 180 19.37 -17.93 -12.99
C LYS A 180 20.04 -19.22 -13.46
N LEU A 181 20.01 -19.48 -14.75
CA LEU A 181 20.65 -20.63 -15.41
C LEU A 181 22.06 -20.30 -15.92
N SER A 182 22.46 -19.03 -15.86
CA SER A 182 23.80 -18.55 -16.18
C SER A 182 24.29 -17.52 -15.16
N GLU A 183 25.57 -17.17 -15.25
CA GLU A 183 26.08 -15.95 -14.62
C GLU A 183 25.38 -14.71 -15.22
N GLU A 184 25.10 -13.73 -14.36
CA GLU A 184 24.61 -12.41 -14.75
C GLU A 184 25.75 -11.54 -15.30
N LYS A 185 25.55 -10.94 -16.47
CA LYS A 185 26.59 -10.16 -17.17
C LYS A 185 26.08 -8.80 -17.59
N ILE A 186 26.92 -7.78 -17.39
CA ILE A 186 26.72 -6.46 -17.98
C ILE A 186 26.92 -6.56 -19.49
N ILE A 187 25.87 -6.32 -20.27
CA ILE A 187 25.91 -6.36 -21.74
C ILE A 187 26.06 -4.98 -22.36
N TRP A 188 25.58 -3.92 -21.68
CA TRP A 188 25.76 -2.55 -22.14
C TRP A 188 25.67 -1.54 -20.99
N ARG A 189 26.40 -0.42 -21.12
CA ARG A 189 26.43 0.69 -20.15
C ARG A 189 25.68 1.93 -20.63
N GLY A 190 24.97 1.82 -21.75
CA GLY A 190 24.36 2.96 -22.42
C GLY A 190 25.37 3.84 -23.16
N THR A 191 24.94 5.07 -23.48
CA THR A 191 25.69 6.04 -24.27
C THR A 191 26.49 7.05 -23.41
N GLY A 192 26.31 7.01 -22.09
CA GLY A 192 27.07 7.82 -21.12
C GLY A 192 26.26 8.87 -20.37
N ASP A 193 24.94 8.95 -20.58
CA ASP A 193 24.03 9.73 -19.73
C ASP A 193 23.63 8.89 -18.49
N ILE A 194 22.85 9.47 -17.58
CA ILE A 194 22.44 8.82 -16.33
C ILE A 194 21.33 7.79 -16.55
N TYR A 195 21.32 6.77 -15.69
CA TYR A 195 20.28 5.74 -15.55
C TYR A 195 19.88 5.01 -16.85
N PRO A 196 20.78 4.22 -17.48
CA PRO A 196 20.39 3.20 -18.46
C PRO A 196 19.28 2.30 -17.91
N GLU A 197 18.08 2.34 -18.50
CA GLU A 197 16.88 1.65 -17.99
C GLU A 197 15.99 1.12 -19.13
N GLY A 198 14.84 0.50 -18.80
CA GLY A 198 13.89 -0.04 -19.78
C GLY A 198 14.47 -0.92 -20.91
N PRO A 199 15.34 -1.92 -20.65
CA PRO A 199 16.00 -2.66 -21.71
C PRO A 199 15.08 -3.66 -22.42
N HIS A 200 15.02 -3.59 -23.75
CA HIS A 200 14.34 -4.58 -24.59
C HIS A 200 15.27 -5.15 -25.66
N LEU A 201 15.35 -6.47 -25.72
CA LEU A 201 16.11 -7.20 -26.74
C LEU A 201 15.21 -7.68 -27.88
N TYR A 202 15.69 -7.51 -29.11
CA TYR A 202 15.04 -8.00 -30.33
C TYR A 202 16.07 -8.69 -31.21
N LYS A 203 15.67 -9.78 -31.87
CA LYS A 203 16.51 -10.42 -32.88
C LYS A 203 15.94 -10.15 -34.27
N TYR A 204 16.75 -9.54 -35.13
CA TYR A 204 16.33 -9.18 -36.49
C TYR A 204 17.53 -9.16 -37.43
N ASN A 205 17.43 -9.80 -38.60
CA ASN A 205 18.49 -9.87 -39.61
C ASN A 205 19.88 -10.27 -39.04
N ASP A 206 19.91 -11.34 -38.24
CA ASP A 206 21.10 -11.89 -37.58
C ASP A 206 21.81 -10.92 -36.60
N TRP A 207 21.07 -9.94 -36.09
CA TRP A 207 21.52 -9.02 -35.04
C TRP A 207 20.59 -9.10 -33.83
N TYR A 208 21.19 -8.99 -32.65
CA TYR A 208 20.50 -8.66 -31.41
C TYR A 208 20.53 -7.15 -31.25
N TYR A 209 19.38 -6.50 -31.32
CA TYR A 209 19.20 -5.08 -31.03
C TYR A 209 18.78 -4.93 -29.57
N LEU A 210 19.50 -4.09 -28.83
CA LEU A 210 19.19 -3.70 -27.46
C LEU A 210 18.72 -2.24 -27.48
N LEU A 211 17.45 -2.04 -27.17
CA LEU A 211 16.82 -0.75 -26.99
C LEU A 211 16.74 -0.43 -25.50
N ILE A 212 17.10 0.79 -25.10
CA ILE A 212 17.05 1.25 -23.70
C ILE A 212 16.51 2.67 -23.62
N ALA A 213 16.16 3.09 -22.41
CA ALA A 213 15.99 4.48 -22.05
C ALA A 213 17.22 5.01 -21.28
N GLU A 214 17.49 6.31 -21.39
CA GLU A 214 18.55 7.02 -20.65
C GLU A 214 18.12 8.47 -20.35
N GLY A 215 18.88 9.15 -19.49
CA GLY A 215 18.68 10.57 -19.16
C GLY A 215 17.65 10.84 -18.06
N GLY A 216 17.23 9.78 -17.35
CA GLY A 216 16.11 9.78 -16.41
C GLY A 216 14.76 9.87 -17.10
N THR A 217 13.68 10.05 -16.33
CA THR A 217 12.29 9.93 -16.83
C THR A 217 11.59 11.26 -17.13
N HIS A 218 12.31 12.39 -17.08
CA HIS A 218 11.77 13.75 -17.34
C HIS A 218 12.54 14.48 -18.45
N GLU A 219 13.05 15.69 -18.18
CA GLU A 219 13.59 16.62 -19.21
C GLU A 219 14.74 16.02 -20.03
N GLY A 220 15.51 15.10 -19.45
CA GLY A 220 16.62 14.40 -20.10
C GLY A 220 16.24 13.15 -20.90
N HIS A 221 14.99 12.68 -20.78
CA HIS A 221 14.59 11.36 -21.24
C HIS A 221 14.78 11.16 -22.75
N MET A 222 15.28 10.00 -23.10
CA MET A 222 15.56 9.60 -24.48
C MET A 222 15.58 8.09 -24.63
N VAL A 223 15.55 7.65 -25.89
CA VAL A 223 15.74 6.26 -26.28
C VAL A 223 17.08 6.14 -26.99
N THR A 224 17.86 5.15 -26.60
CA THR A 224 19.12 4.81 -27.26
C THR A 224 19.14 3.33 -27.60
N MET A 225 19.96 2.97 -28.59
CA MET A 225 20.04 1.61 -29.10
C MET A 225 21.47 1.20 -29.37
N ALA A 226 21.74 -0.09 -29.18
CA ALA A 226 22.94 -0.76 -29.60
C ALA A 226 22.61 -2.10 -30.25
N ARG A 227 23.55 -2.74 -30.94
CA ARG A 227 23.35 -4.10 -31.49
C ARG A 227 24.57 -4.99 -31.33
N SER A 228 24.39 -6.30 -31.41
CA SER A 228 25.49 -7.28 -31.42
C SER A 228 25.16 -8.49 -32.27
N ARG A 229 26.19 -9.19 -32.75
CA ARG A 229 26.05 -10.51 -33.39
C ARG A 229 25.85 -11.65 -32.38
N HIS A 230 26.05 -11.38 -31.10
CA HIS A 230 25.88 -12.34 -30.02
C HIS A 230 25.06 -11.70 -28.89
N VAL A 231 24.11 -12.44 -28.32
CA VAL A 231 23.23 -11.92 -27.25
C VAL A 231 24.01 -11.34 -26.05
N TRP A 232 25.20 -11.89 -25.79
CA TRP A 232 26.12 -11.47 -24.73
C TRP A 232 27.03 -10.29 -25.09
N GLY A 233 26.92 -9.74 -26.30
CA GLY A 233 27.76 -8.66 -26.79
C GLY A 233 29.10 -9.11 -27.40
N PRO A 234 30.04 -8.17 -27.60
CA PRO A 234 29.92 -6.75 -27.27
C PRO A 234 28.86 -6.05 -28.11
N TYR A 235 28.16 -5.08 -27.52
CA TYR A 235 27.16 -4.25 -28.21
C TYR A 235 27.81 -3.00 -28.80
N GLU A 236 27.61 -2.75 -30.09
CA GLU A 236 28.00 -1.52 -30.77
C GLU A 236 26.85 -0.50 -30.71
N PRO A 237 27.08 0.76 -30.29
CA PRO A 237 26.02 1.76 -30.22
C PRO A 237 25.57 2.23 -31.60
N CYS A 238 24.29 2.55 -31.74
CA CYS A 238 23.77 3.23 -32.93
C CYS A 238 24.48 4.58 -33.12
N PRO A 239 25.08 4.85 -34.29
CA PRO A 239 25.76 6.13 -34.55
C PRO A 239 24.86 7.37 -34.45
N ASN A 240 23.54 7.17 -34.55
CA ASN A 240 22.53 8.22 -34.53
C ASN A 240 21.83 8.35 -33.16
N ASN A 241 22.39 7.78 -32.09
CA ASN A 241 21.82 7.97 -30.75
C ASN A 241 21.83 9.47 -30.33
N PRO A 242 20.83 9.93 -29.57
CA PRO A 242 19.59 9.22 -29.24
C PRO A 242 18.66 9.09 -30.46
N ILE A 243 18.02 7.94 -30.59
CA ILE A 243 17.12 7.66 -31.72
C ILE A 243 15.72 8.27 -31.55
N LEU A 244 15.35 8.62 -30.32
CA LEU A 244 14.13 9.37 -29.99
C LEU A 244 14.37 10.21 -28.73
N THR A 245 14.02 11.49 -28.77
CA THR A 245 13.96 12.37 -27.59
C THR A 245 13.12 13.62 -27.86
N ALA A 246 12.48 14.16 -26.83
CA ALA A 246 11.87 15.48 -26.86
C ALA A 246 12.75 16.56 -26.22
N ARG A 247 13.90 16.17 -25.64
CA ARG A 247 14.83 17.08 -24.96
C ARG A 247 15.23 18.25 -25.87
N GLY A 248 15.07 19.46 -25.35
CA GLY A 248 15.43 20.70 -26.06
C GLY A 248 14.54 21.05 -27.25
N THR A 249 13.41 20.34 -27.43
CA THR A 249 12.43 20.65 -28.49
C THR A 249 11.25 21.47 -27.94
N ALA A 250 10.50 22.11 -28.84
CA ALA A 250 9.26 22.82 -28.49
C ALA A 250 8.00 21.94 -28.66
N GLU A 251 8.16 20.61 -28.65
CA GLU A 251 7.02 19.69 -28.75
C GLU A 251 6.11 19.82 -27.52
N TYR A 252 4.80 19.68 -27.71
CA TYR A 252 3.86 19.60 -26.59
C TYR A 252 3.96 18.25 -25.84
N ILE A 253 4.38 17.20 -26.55
CA ILE A 253 4.68 15.89 -25.96
C ILE A 253 6.17 15.89 -25.61
N GLN A 254 6.45 15.94 -24.31
CA GLN A 254 7.79 15.94 -23.72
C GLN A 254 8.08 14.62 -23.03
N TYR A 255 9.31 14.48 -22.51
CA TYR A 255 9.75 13.32 -21.71
C TYR A 255 9.60 11.97 -22.43
N THR A 256 9.76 11.97 -23.76
CA THR A 256 9.65 10.77 -24.57
C THR A 256 10.83 9.85 -24.38
N GLY A 257 10.55 8.59 -24.03
CA GLY A 257 11.56 7.57 -23.77
C GLY A 257 10.92 6.20 -23.57
N HIS A 258 11.59 5.29 -22.86
CA HIS A 258 11.09 3.96 -22.46
C HIS A 258 10.21 3.29 -23.53
N CYS A 259 10.83 2.88 -24.64
CA CYS A 259 10.14 2.40 -25.84
C CYS A 259 10.13 0.88 -25.98
N ASP A 260 9.02 0.33 -26.48
CA ASP A 260 8.89 -1.06 -26.95
C ASP A 260 8.50 -1.05 -28.44
N ILE A 261 9.15 -1.88 -29.27
CA ILE A 261 8.92 -1.93 -30.72
C ILE A 261 8.33 -3.25 -31.19
N PHE A 262 7.44 -3.18 -32.17
CA PHE A 262 6.74 -4.35 -32.71
C PHE A 262 6.33 -4.13 -34.16
N GLN A 263 5.98 -5.23 -34.84
CA GLN A 263 5.44 -5.19 -36.20
C GLN A 263 3.93 -5.39 -36.20
N ASP A 264 3.24 -4.71 -37.12
CA ASP A 264 1.84 -5.00 -37.45
C ASP A 264 1.69 -6.13 -38.50
N GLU A 265 0.44 -6.45 -38.88
CA GLU A 265 0.14 -7.46 -39.92
C GLU A 265 0.72 -7.12 -41.29
N LYS A 266 0.97 -5.83 -41.57
CA LYS A 266 1.58 -5.34 -42.81
C LYS A 266 3.11 -5.26 -42.70
N LYS A 267 3.70 -5.83 -41.63
CA LYS A 267 5.13 -5.80 -41.30
C LYS A 267 5.69 -4.38 -41.13
N GLN A 268 4.83 -3.39 -40.88
CA GLN A 268 5.27 -2.04 -40.52
C GLN A 268 5.71 -2.03 -39.07
N TRP A 269 6.80 -1.33 -38.79
CA TRP A 269 7.32 -1.18 -37.45
C TRP A 269 6.66 0.01 -36.74
N TRP A 270 6.33 -0.22 -35.49
CA TRP A 270 5.73 0.74 -34.58
C TRP A 270 6.52 0.75 -33.27
N GLY A 271 6.52 1.89 -32.60
CA GLY A 271 7.06 2.04 -31.25
C GLY A 271 5.99 2.59 -30.33
N THR A 272 5.74 1.92 -29.21
CA THR A 272 5.06 2.54 -28.07
C THR A 272 6.09 3.15 -27.14
N CYS A 273 5.78 4.31 -26.61
CA CYS A 273 6.68 5.04 -25.72
C CYS A 273 5.91 5.72 -24.61
N ILE A 274 6.60 5.95 -23.50
CA ILE A 274 6.14 6.90 -22.49
C ILE A 274 6.36 8.34 -23.00
N GLY A 275 5.53 9.26 -22.53
CA GLY A 275 5.72 10.70 -22.68
C GLY A 275 4.79 11.46 -21.74
N ALA A 276 4.82 12.78 -21.79
CA ALA A 276 3.90 13.63 -21.05
C ALA A 276 3.47 14.82 -21.90
N ARG A 277 2.19 15.20 -21.81
CA ARG A 277 1.72 16.48 -22.34
C ARG A 277 2.13 17.60 -21.38
N VAL A 278 3.04 18.45 -21.84
CA VAL A 278 3.64 19.52 -21.02
C VAL A 278 3.43 20.87 -21.70
N ASP A 279 2.78 21.80 -21.02
CA ASP A 279 2.59 23.16 -21.53
C ASP A 279 3.87 24.02 -21.43
N ASP A 280 3.79 25.25 -21.96
CA ASP A 280 4.90 26.20 -21.97
C ASP A 280 5.33 26.70 -20.58
N GLN A 281 4.53 26.45 -19.54
CA GLN A 281 4.84 26.76 -18.14
C GLN A 281 5.39 25.53 -17.38
N GLY A 282 5.55 24.39 -18.05
CA GLY A 282 6.02 23.14 -17.45
C GLY A 282 4.92 22.37 -16.70
N ARG A 283 3.64 22.66 -16.98
CA ARG A 283 2.51 21.96 -16.38
C ARG A 283 2.38 20.56 -16.95
N CYS A 284 2.28 19.56 -16.09
CA CYS A 284 2.13 18.16 -16.47
C CYS A 284 0.96 17.56 -15.67
N THR A 285 -0.26 17.87 -16.10
CA THR A 285 -1.47 17.57 -15.32
C THR A 285 -1.80 16.08 -15.32
N MET A 286 -1.59 15.38 -16.44
CA MET A 286 -2.06 14.00 -16.64
C MET A 286 -1.08 12.94 -16.13
N GLY A 287 0.12 13.35 -15.70
CA GLY A 287 1.23 12.43 -15.48
C GLY A 287 1.81 11.93 -16.80
N ARG A 288 2.50 10.80 -16.74
CA ARG A 288 3.08 10.13 -17.90
C ARG A 288 2.04 9.21 -18.56
N GLU A 289 1.93 9.31 -19.88
CA GLU A 289 0.92 8.66 -20.73
C GLU A 289 1.59 7.79 -21.79
N THR A 290 0.82 6.92 -22.46
CA THR A 290 1.33 6.04 -23.52
C THR A 290 1.06 6.63 -24.91
N PHE A 291 2.11 6.68 -25.73
CA PHE A 291 2.08 7.21 -27.09
C PHE A 291 2.53 6.17 -28.12
N LEU A 292 2.09 6.37 -29.37
CA LEU A 292 2.49 5.59 -30.53
C LEU A 292 3.33 6.45 -31.48
N THR A 293 4.42 5.92 -32.00
CA THR A 293 5.18 6.52 -33.09
C THR A 293 5.54 5.49 -34.15
N LYS A 294 5.86 5.98 -35.35
CA LYS A 294 6.29 5.14 -36.45
C LYS A 294 7.77 4.84 -36.32
N VAL A 295 8.13 3.59 -36.61
CA VAL A 295 9.50 3.13 -36.66
C VAL A 295 9.80 2.67 -38.09
N ALA A 296 10.99 2.98 -38.58
CA ALA A 296 11.51 2.49 -39.85
C ALA A 296 12.81 1.73 -39.63
N TRP A 297 13.15 0.83 -40.54
CA TRP A 297 14.44 0.15 -40.55
C TRP A 297 15.19 0.55 -41.83
N ASP A 298 16.35 1.18 -41.69
CA ASP A 298 17.09 1.82 -42.79
C ASP A 298 18.12 0.90 -43.49
N ASN A 299 17.99 -0.42 -43.27
CA ASN A 299 18.94 -1.49 -43.60
C ASN A 299 20.03 -1.76 -42.58
N GLU A 300 20.19 -0.92 -41.57
CA GLU A 300 21.16 -1.14 -40.50
C GLU A 300 20.55 -0.95 -39.11
N TRP A 301 19.77 0.10 -38.93
CA TRP A 301 19.25 0.56 -37.65
C TRP A 301 17.76 0.88 -37.72
N PHE A 302 17.10 0.80 -36.57
CA PHE A 302 15.77 1.35 -36.41
C PHE A 302 15.83 2.87 -36.20
N THR A 303 14.95 3.59 -36.86
CA THR A 303 14.79 5.05 -36.73
C THR A 303 13.35 5.37 -36.35
N PHE A 304 13.17 6.38 -35.49
CA PHE A 304 11.89 6.74 -34.93
C PHE A 304 11.45 8.10 -35.47
N GLU A 305 10.17 8.24 -35.80
CA GLU A 305 9.59 9.56 -36.00
C GLU A 305 9.39 10.26 -34.64
N GLN A 306 9.49 11.60 -34.63
CA GLN A 306 9.15 12.38 -33.44
C GLN A 306 7.71 12.11 -33.02
N VAL A 307 7.47 11.91 -31.73
CA VAL A 307 6.11 11.67 -31.22
C VAL A 307 5.27 12.92 -31.40
N LYS A 308 4.12 12.77 -32.07
CA LYS A 308 3.15 13.84 -32.35
C LYS A 308 1.78 13.45 -31.85
N LEU A 309 0.92 14.44 -31.56
CA LEU A 309 -0.50 14.21 -31.24
C LEU A 309 -1.23 13.43 -32.36
N ASN A 310 -0.77 13.57 -33.60
CA ASN A 310 -1.29 12.87 -34.77
C ASN A 310 -0.10 12.34 -35.59
N PRO A 311 0.36 11.10 -35.33
CA PRO A 311 1.35 10.45 -36.17
C PRO A 311 0.76 10.17 -37.56
N SER A 312 1.62 10.05 -38.58
CA SER A 312 1.19 9.76 -39.95
C SER A 312 0.77 8.28 -40.08
N LEU A 313 -0.53 8.01 -40.05
CA LEU A 313 -1.07 6.64 -40.14
C LEU A 313 -1.40 6.22 -41.60
N PRO A 314 -1.21 4.94 -41.99
CA PRO A 314 -1.43 4.45 -43.35
C PRO A 314 -2.87 4.54 -43.87
N GLU A 315 -3.88 4.60 -42.98
CA GLU A 315 -5.29 4.80 -43.30
C GLU A 315 -5.90 5.77 -42.28
N ALA A 316 -6.51 6.87 -42.74
CA ALA A 316 -7.21 7.79 -41.87
C ALA A 316 -8.43 7.09 -41.24
N ARG A 317 -8.30 6.69 -39.98
CA ARG A 317 -9.42 6.22 -39.15
C ARG A 317 -9.50 7.04 -37.87
N SER A 318 -10.74 7.07 -37.37
CA SER A 318 -11.30 7.63 -36.12
C SER A 318 -10.34 8.13 -35.03
N SER A 319 -10.82 9.11 -34.24
CA SER A 319 -10.26 9.51 -32.94
C SER A 319 -9.85 8.30 -32.10
N SER A 320 -8.75 8.39 -31.34
CA SER A 320 -8.43 7.35 -30.35
C SER A 320 -9.56 7.21 -29.34
N ILE A 321 -9.92 5.97 -29.03
CA ILE A 321 -11.00 5.63 -28.10
C ILE A 321 -10.41 4.64 -27.10
N LEU A 322 -10.43 5.02 -25.82
CA LEU A 322 -10.15 4.12 -24.71
C LEU A 322 -11.48 3.66 -24.11
N MET A 323 -11.72 2.36 -24.13
CA MET A 323 -12.84 1.69 -23.47
C MET A 323 -12.33 0.87 -22.28
N THR A 324 -13.26 0.48 -21.42
CA THR A 324 -12.96 -0.39 -20.28
C THR A 324 -14.08 -1.41 -20.12
N GLU A 325 -13.74 -2.68 -19.88
CA GLU A 325 -14.69 -3.63 -19.31
C GLU A 325 -15.24 -3.12 -17.96
N PRO A 326 -16.53 -3.33 -17.63
CA PRO A 326 -17.09 -2.85 -16.38
C PRO A 326 -16.30 -3.33 -15.15
N GLY A 327 -15.84 -2.39 -14.34
CA GLY A 327 -15.22 -2.66 -13.04
C GLY A 327 -13.71 -2.86 -13.04
N VAL A 328 -13.07 -3.13 -14.18
CA VAL A 328 -11.61 -3.37 -14.20
C VAL A 328 -10.78 -2.08 -14.08
N ASP A 329 -11.41 -0.90 -14.22
CA ASP A 329 -10.79 0.42 -14.05
C ASP A 329 -10.98 1.05 -12.68
N TYR A 330 -11.64 0.37 -11.74
CA TYR A 330 -11.67 0.82 -10.36
C TYR A 330 -10.28 0.69 -9.74
N LEU A 331 -9.85 1.76 -9.08
CA LEU A 331 -8.58 1.84 -8.39
C LEU A 331 -8.77 2.09 -6.90
N TYR A 332 -7.99 1.35 -6.13
CA TYR A 332 -7.81 1.47 -4.70
C TYR A 332 -6.34 1.80 -4.42
N ILE A 333 -6.08 2.32 -3.22
CA ILE A 333 -4.73 2.68 -2.79
C ILE A 333 -4.15 1.50 -2.01
N ARG A 334 -3.03 0.93 -2.46
CA ARG A 334 -2.29 -0.15 -1.81
C ARG A 334 -3.16 -1.38 -1.47
N ASP A 335 -2.96 -1.95 -0.28
CA ASP A 335 -3.66 -3.12 0.23
C ASP A 335 -5.02 -2.73 0.81
N ALA A 336 -5.98 -2.48 -0.08
CA ALA A 336 -7.31 -2.01 0.29
C ALA A 336 -8.12 -3.03 1.11
N VAL A 337 -8.85 -2.60 2.13
CA VAL A 337 -9.72 -3.50 2.87
C VAL A 337 -11.00 -3.74 2.07
N MET A 338 -11.03 -4.76 1.21
CA MET A 338 -12.10 -4.96 0.22
C MET A 338 -13.52 -5.07 0.83
N SER A 339 -13.64 -5.50 2.08
CA SER A 339 -14.92 -5.52 2.81
C SER A 339 -15.52 -4.13 3.06
N ASN A 340 -14.74 -3.06 2.89
CA ASN A 340 -15.23 -1.67 3.01
C ASN A 340 -15.97 -1.20 1.76
N TYR A 341 -16.03 -1.99 0.69
CA TYR A 341 -16.57 -1.57 -0.59
C TYR A 341 -17.70 -2.50 -1.03
N GLN A 342 -18.87 -1.92 -1.31
CA GLN A 342 -19.99 -2.62 -1.91
C GLN A 342 -20.43 -1.87 -3.16
N LEU A 343 -20.32 -2.54 -4.30
CA LEU A 343 -20.62 -1.98 -5.62
C LEU A 343 -21.91 -2.60 -6.15
N THR A 344 -22.83 -1.77 -6.63
CA THR A 344 -23.97 -2.18 -7.44
C THR A 344 -23.87 -1.52 -8.82
N GLU A 345 -24.75 -1.88 -9.75
CA GLU A 345 -24.81 -1.22 -11.07
C GLU A 345 -25.05 0.30 -10.97
N THR A 346 -25.66 0.78 -9.89
CA THR A 346 -26.12 2.17 -9.77
C THR A 346 -25.55 2.93 -8.56
N SER A 347 -24.87 2.27 -7.63
CA SER A 347 -24.41 2.88 -6.39
C SER A 347 -23.13 2.25 -5.85
N VAL A 348 -22.38 3.04 -5.09
CA VAL A 348 -21.23 2.59 -4.31
C VAL A 348 -21.48 2.89 -2.83
N THR A 349 -21.27 1.91 -1.97
CA THR A 349 -21.30 2.08 -0.52
C THR A 349 -19.89 1.86 0.03
N LEU A 350 -19.42 2.83 0.82
CA LEU A 350 -18.13 2.82 1.48
C LEU A 350 -18.32 2.72 2.99
N THR A 351 -17.63 1.78 3.63
CA THR A 351 -17.45 1.77 5.09
C THR A 351 -16.26 2.65 5.45
N ALA A 352 -16.50 3.75 6.17
CA ALA A 352 -15.46 4.68 6.56
C ALA A 352 -14.34 4.00 7.40
N SER A 353 -13.09 4.31 7.07
CA SER A 353 -11.91 3.92 7.87
C SER A 353 -11.35 5.11 8.64
N SER A 354 -10.50 4.88 9.63
CA SER A 354 -9.74 5.94 10.33
C SER A 354 -8.46 6.38 9.60
N VAL A 355 -8.15 5.76 8.47
CA VAL A 355 -6.97 6.04 7.64
C VAL A 355 -7.29 7.15 6.63
N ASP A 356 -6.54 8.25 6.68
CA ASP A 356 -6.66 9.39 5.78
C ASP A 356 -5.86 9.20 4.48
N LEU A 357 -6.17 9.98 3.44
CA LEU A 357 -5.42 9.97 2.17
C LEU A 357 -3.94 10.34 2.33
N SER A 358 -3.60 11.10 3.38
CA SER A 358 -2.22 11.45 3.72
C SER A 358 -1.41 10.33 4.39
N HIS A 359 -2.02 9.17 4.66
CA HIS A 359 -1.30 8.09 5.31
C HIS A 359 -0.29 7.42 4.35
N PRO A 360 1.00 7.32 4.73
CA PRO A 360 2.04 6.80 3.83
C PRO A 360 1.95 5.29 3.62
N GLU A 361 1.55 4.51 4.62
CA GLU A 361 1.62 3.04 4.52
C GLU A 361 0.23 2.36 4.45
N LEU A 362 -0.67 2.72 5.38
CA LEU A 362 -2.01 2.15 5.44
C LEU A 362 -2.90 2.58 4.26
N SER A 363 -3.85 1.72 3.92
CA SER A 363 -4.82 1.97 2.85
C SER A 363 -6.05 2.74 3.36
N PRO A 364 -6.36 3.93 2.80
CA PRO A 364 -7.61 4.62 3.09
C PRO A 364 -8.79 3.97 2.36
N THR A 365 -10.01 4.15 2.89
CA THR A 365 -11.23 3.78 2.14
C THR A 365 -11.48 4.77 1.01
N PHE A 366 -10.82 4.51 -0.12
CA PHE A 366 -10.87 5.26 -1.38
C PHE A 366 -11.15 4.30 -2.54
N ILE A 367 -11.99 4.73 -3.48
CA ILE A 367 -12.17 4.07 -4.78
C ILE A 367 -12.32 5.13 -5.87
N GLY A 368 -11.54 5.02 -6.94
CA GLY A 368 -11.51 6.01 -8.00
C GLY A 368 -11.23 5.45 -9.38
N LYS A 369 -11.09 6.34 -10.35
CA LYS A 369 -10.69 6.05 -11.73
C LYS A 369 -9.64 7.05 -12.17
N ARG A 370 -8.73 6.62 -13.04
CA ARG A 370 -7.73 7.52 -13.65
C ARG A 370 -8.46 8.64 -14.39
N GLN A 371 -8.03 9.88 -14.22
CA GLN A 371 -8.46 10.94 -15.10
C GLN A 371 -7.86 10.68 -16.49
N ARG A 372 -8.72 10.53 -17.51
CA ARG A 372 -8.32 10.20 -18.89
C ARG A 372 -8.44 11.39 -19.85
N GLN A 373 -8.97 12.52 -19.39
CA GLN A 373 -9.23 13.69 -20.22
C GLN A 373 -8.69 14.96 -19.54
N LEU A 374 -8.14 15.87 -20.35
CA LEU A 374 -7.70 17.19 -19.87
C LEU A 374 -8.89 18.07 -19.49
N HIS A 375 -10.02 17.92 -20.18
CA HIS A 375 -11.23 18.68 -19.93
C HIS A 375 -12.39 17.75 -19.60
N GLY A 376 -13.11 18.02 -18.52
CA GLY A 376 -14.27 17.24 -18.14
C GLY A 376 -14.73 17.55 -16.73
N THR A 377 -15.57 16.65 -16.22
CA THR A 377 -16.21 16.77 -14.93
C THR A 377 -16.34 15.38 -14.31
N SER A 378 -16.11 15.29 -13.00
CA SER A 378 -16.43 14.11 -12.19
C SER A 378 -17.31 14.52 -11.03
N SER A 379 -18.35 13.74 -10.73
CA SER A 379 -19.31 14.07 -9.68
C SER A 379 -19.85 12.85 -8.95
N VAL A 380 -20.25 13.04 -7.70
CA VAL A 380 -20.91 12.04 -6.86
C VAL A 380 -22.07 12.69 -6.09
N VAL A 381 -23.11 11.91 -5.82
CA VAL A 381 -24.19 12.30 -4.88
C VAL A 381 -24.12 11.39 -3.66
N LEU A 382 -23.85 12.00 -2.50
CA LEU A 382 -23.94 11.39 -1.18
C LEU A 382 -25.41 11.44 -0.72
N GLN A 383 -26.00 10.28 -0.46
CA GLN A 383 -27.41 10.15 -0.07
C GLN A 383 -27.54 9.54 1.33
N GLY A 384 -28.66 9.83 2.00
CA GLY A 384 -29.01 9.18 3.27
C GLY A 384 -28.11 9.61 4.43
N ILE A 385 -27.68 10.87 4.43
CA ILE A 385 -26.89 11.46 5.51
C ILE A 385 -27.76 11.50 6.78
N LYS A 386 -27.20 11.05 7.91
CA LYS A 386 -27.90 10.94 9.20
C LYS A 386 -27.18 11.76 10.28
N GLU A 387 -27.94 12.25 11.27
CA GLU A 387 -27.36 12.94 12.43
C GLU A 387 -26.31 12.08 13.17
N THR A 388 -26.52 10.76 13.23
CA THR A 388 -25.60 9.81 13.88
C THR A 388 -24.21 9.78 13.27
N TRP A 389 -24.03 10.28 12.04
CA TRP A 389 -22.71 10.40 11.43
C TRP A 389 -21.82 11.40 12.16
N GLY A 390 -22.41 12.38 12.86
CA GLY A 390 -21.67 13.36 13.64
C GLY A 390 -20.87 12.70 14.78
N SER A 391 -21.48 11.73 15.47
CA SER A 391 -20.82 10.98 16.55
C SER A 391 -19.65 10.12 16.08
N ALA A 392 -19.74 9.57 14.87
CA ALA A 392 -18.67 8.79 14.25
C ALA A 392 -17.66 9.65 13.46
N GLU A 393 -17.80 10.98 13.52
CA GLU A 393 -16.95 11.95 12.81
C GLU A 393 -16.76 11.65 11.31
N VAL A 394 -17.80 11.15 10.66
CA VAL A 394 -17.74 10.77 9.24
C VAL A 394 -17.41 11.98 8.36
N MET A 395 -16.39 11.79 7.53
CA MET A 395 -16.03 12.64 6.42
C MET A 395 -16.18 11.86 5.12
N ALA A 396 -16.90 12.40 4.14
CA ALA A 396 -17.08 11.74 2.86
C ALA A 396 -17.17 12.75 1.71
N GLY A 397 -16.58 12.42 0.58
CA GLY A 397 -16.51 13.34 -0.55
C GLY A 397 -15.79 12.79 -1.77
N LEU A 398 -15.27 13.72 -2.57
CA LEU A 398 -14.59 13.47 -3.83
C LEU A 398 -13.17 14.03 -3.76
N ALA A 399 -12.19 13.28 -4.24
CA ALA A 399 -10.78 13.67 -4.28
C ALA A 399 -10.17 13.40 -5.65
N CYS A 400 -9.27 14.29 -6.08
CA CYS A 400 -8.28 14.02 -7.11
C CYS A 400 -6.95 13.74 -6.40
N TYR A 401 -6.58 12.47 -6.37
CA TYR A 401 -5.45 11.93 -5.62
C TYR A 401 -4.32 11.51 -6.59
N LYS A 402 -3.07 11.81 -6.23
CA LYS A 402 -1.88 11.31 -6.93
C LYS A 402 -1.06 10.38 -6.04
N GLU A 403 -0.78 10.83 -4.82
CA GLU A 403 -0.13 10.10 -3.73
C GLU A 403 -0.35 10.86 -2.40
N GLU A 404 0.11 10.35 -1.27
CA GLU A 404 -0.17 10.86 0.09
C GLU A 404 0.36 12.28 0.40
N HIS A 405 1.30 12.79 -0.38
CA HIS A 405 1.83 14.14 -0.34
C HIS A 405 1.13 15.10 -1.30
N ARG A 406 0.34 14.61 -2.26
CA ARG A 406 -0.40 15.44 -3.23
C ARG A 406 -1.80 14.94 -3.57
N TYR A 407 -2.76 15.73 -3.13
CA TYR A 407 -4.16 15.56 -3.47
C TYR A 407 -4.92 16.87 -3.33
N VAL A 408 -6.07 16.93 -4.00
CA VAL A 408 -7.07 17.96 -3.79
C VAL A 408 -8.42 17.29 -3.56
N ARG A 409 -9.19 17.75 -2.57
CA ARG A 409 -10.44 17.11 -2.16
C ARG A 409 -11.51 18.09 -1.73
N ILE A 410 -12.77 17.69 -1.92
CA ILE A 410 -13.95 18.36 -1.41
C ILE A 410 -14.86 17.35 -0.73
N TYR A 411 -15.29 17.65 0.50
CA TYR A 411 -15.98 16.69 1.34
C TYR A 411 -16.86 17.33 2.39
N TYR A 412 -17.83 16.55 2.89
CA TYR A 412 -18.66 16.90 4.03
C TYR A 412 -18.02 16.39 5.31
N VAL A 413 -18.07 17.18 6.38
CA VAL A 413 -17.66 16.82 7.74
C VAL A 413 -18.87 16.82 8.65
N SER A 414 -19.37 15.63 8.99
CA SER A 414 -20.61 15.45 9.75
C SER A 414 -20.58 16.11 11.13
N ALA A 415 -19.49 15.95 11.88
CA ALA A 415 -19.36 16.44 13.26
C ALA A 415 -19.41 17.97 13.39
N LYS A 416 -19.11 18.69 12.30
CA LYS A 416 -19.01 20.15 12.26
C LYS A 416 -20.04 20.80 11.33
N LEU A 417 -20.85 20.00 10.64
CA LEU A 417 -21.78 20.43 9.60
C LEU A 417 -21.11 21.37 8.59
N GLU A 418 -19.92 21.03 8.11
CA GLU A 418 -19.16 21.87 7.18
C GLU A 418 -18.83 21.13 5.89
N VAL A 419 -18.79 21.87 4.78
CA VAL A 419 -18.18 21.44 3.53
C VAL A 419 -16.78 21.99 3.48
N VAL A 420 -15.80 21.13 3.23
CA VAL A 420 -14.39 21.48 3.25
C VAL A 420 -13.78 21.23 1.88
N PHE A 421 -13.03 22.20 1.41
CA PHE A 421 -12.07 22.11 0.32
C PHE A 421 -10.68 22.01 0.92
N GLU A 422 -9.83 21.13 0.39
CA GLU A 422 -8.43 21.02 0.78
C GLU A 422 -7.52 20.75 -0.42
N LEU A 423 -6.40 21.45 -0.49
CA LEU A 423 -5.28 21.20 -1.41
C LEU A 423 -4.01 20.97 -0.60
N VAL A 424 -3.33 19.86 -0.87
CA VAL A 424 -2.04 19.51 -0.29
C VAL A 424 -1.03 19.26 -1.39
N ASN A 425 0.15 19.87 -1.26
CA ASN A 425 1.38 19.47 -1.97
C ASN A 425 2.58 19.68 -1.05
N THR A 426 3.03 18.61 -0.39
CA THR A 426 4.14 18.66 0.58
C THR A 426 5.44 19.11 -0.06
N ALA A 427 5.75 18.60 -1.26
CA ALA A 427 6.97 18.94 -2.01
C ALA A 427 7.09 20.45 -2.32
N LYS A 428 5.95 21.11 -2.57
CA LYS A 428 5.88 22.57 -2.79
C LYS A 428 5.53 23.36 -1.53
N LYS A 429 5.34 22.70 -0.38
CA LYS A 429 4.88 23.32 0.88
C LYS A 429 3.55 24.06 0.72
N ILE A 430 2.64 23.51 -0.08
CA ILE A 430 1.29 24.05 -0.28
C ILE A 430 0.32 23.30 0.62
N ALA A 431 -0.41 24.06 1.43
CA ALA A 431 -1.57 23.60 2.17
C ALA A 431 -2.62 24.71 2.14
N ARG A 432 -3.78 24.44 1.54
CA ARG A 432 -4.91 25.38 1.48
C ARG A 432 -6.17 24.67 1.94
N THR A 433 -6.96 25.37 2.74
CA THR A 433 -8.25 24.87 3.22
C THR A 433 -9.29 25.98 3.15
N GLU A 434 -10.46 25.67 2.60
CA GLU A 434 -11.61 26.55 2.60
C GLU A 434 -12.82 25.80 3.14
N LYS A 435 -13.73 26.50 3.83
CA LYS A 435 -14.81 25.87 4.58
C LYS A 435 -16.11 26.63 4.40
N HIS A 436 -17.20 25.90 4.30
CA HIS A 436 -18.55 26.44 4.34
C HIS A 436 -19.39 25.71 5.39
N VAL A 437 -19.80 26.42 6.44
CA VAL A 437 -20.66 25.89 7.50
C VAL A 437 -22.13 25.83 7.05
N LEU A 438 -22.73 24.66 7.13
CA LEU A 438 -24.14 24.39 6.87
C LEU A 438 -24.99 24.74 8.09
N ARG A 439 -26.27 25.03 7.85
CA ARG A 439 -27.22 25.40 8.91
C ARG A 439 -27.80 24.20 9.64
N GLU A 440 -27.96 23.09 8.93
CA GLU A 440 -28.59 21.86 9.41
C GLU A 440 -27.97 20.64 8.73
N VAL A 441 -28.28 19.44 9.24
CA VAL A 441 -27.85 18.18 8.63
C VAL A 441 -28.59 18.01 7.31
N PRO A 442 -27.89 17.97 6.15
CA PRO A 442 -28.55 17.83 4.86
C PRO A 442 -29.03 16.38 4.66
N LEU A 443 -30.11 16.16 3.91
CA LEU A 443 -30.53 14.80 3.53
C LEU A 443 -29.62 14.18 2.46
N SER A 444 -29.06 15.02 1.59
CA SER A 444 -28.14 14.63 0.53
C SER A 444 -27.22 15.77 0.13
N MET A 445 -26.08 15.43 -0.44
CA MET A 445 -25.10 16.37 -0.95
C MET A 445 -24.50 15.88 -2.27
N ALA A 446 -24.30 16.78 -3.23
CA ALA A 446 -23.53 16.49 -4.43
C ALA A 446 -22.15 17.17 -4.36
N PHE A 447 -21.14 16.46 -4.85
CA PHE A 447 -19.77 16.98 -5.03
C PHE A 447 -19.38 16.85 -6.50
N ARG A 448 -18.59 17.81 -6.98
CA ARG A 448 -18.11 17.84 -8.35
C ARG A 448 -16.73 18.47 -8.44
N ILE A 449 -15.88 17.87 -9.28
CA ILE A 449 -14.62 18.46 -9.72
C ILE A 449 -14.76 18.71 -11.21
N ASP A 450 -14.79 19.98 -11.61
CA ASP A 450 -14.61 20.38 -13.01
C ASP A 450 -13.12 20.56 -13.26
N TYR A 451 -12.61 20.02 -14.37
CA TYR A 451 -11.20 20.10 -14.71
C TYR A 451 -10.98 20.59 -16.14
N THR A 452 -9.92 21.37 -16.28
CA THR A 452 -9.28 21.70 -17.54
C THR A 452 -7.79 21.37 -17.41
N GLU A 453 -7.02 21.54 -18.48
CA GLU A 453 -5.57 21.42 -18.38
C GLU A 453 -4.99 22.34 -17.30
N LYS A 454 -5.55 23.55 -17.12
CA LYS A 454 -5.01 24.62 -16.26
C LYS A 454 -5.58 24.66 -14.85
N GLU A 455 -6.81 24.21 -14.64
CA GLU A 455 -7.48 24.36 -13.35
C GLU A 455 -8.35 23.16 -12.95
N TYR A 456 -8.42 22.92 -11.64
CA TYR A 456 -9.50 22.19 -10.98
C TYR A 456 -10.43 23.17 -10.27
N ARG A 457 -11.74 22.98 -10.41
CA ARG A 457 -12.77 23.70 -9.66
C ARG A 457 -13.56 22.72 -8.82
N LEU A 458 -13.67 22.99 -7.53
CA LEU A 458 -14.27 22.08 -6.55
C LEU A 458 -15.60 22.65 -6.10
N LEU A 459 -16.67 21.96 -6.47
CA LEU A 459 -18.03 22.44 -6.32
C LEU A 459 -18.87 21.46 -5.50
N TYR A 460 -19.86 22.01 -4.79
CA TYR A 460 -20.85 21.21 -4.09
C TYR A 460 -22.25 21.81 -4.25
N SER A 461 -23.26 20.99 -3.98
CA SER A 461 -24.67 21.39 -3.92
C SER A 461 -25.35 20.63 -2.77
N VAL A 462 -26.17 21.32 -1.99
CA VAL A 462 -26.90 20.77 -0.84
C VAL A 462 -28.32 20.47 -1.29
N GLU A 463 -28.80 19.24 -1.04
CA GLU A 463 -30.14 18.78 -1.45
C GLU A 463 -30.47 19.08 -2.92
N PRO A 464 -29.64 18.58 -3.86
CA PRO A 464 -29.76 18.94 -5.27
C PRO A 464 -31.15 18.56 -5.82
N SER A 465 -31.92 19.56 -6.25
CA SER A 465 -33.14 19.38 -7.05
C SER A 465 -32.79 19.38 -8.55
N THR A 466 -33.76 19.06 -9.42
CA THR A 466 -33.60 19.10 -10.88
C THR A 466 -33.30 20.53 -11.36
N GLY A 467 -32.01 20.86 -11.51
CA GLY A 467 -31.52 22.19 -11.94
C GLY A 467 -30.39 22.75 -11.08
N GLN A 468 -29.35 21.95 -10.80
CA GLN A 468 -28.36 22.17 -9.73
C GLN A 468 -27.68 23.56 -9.74
N ASP A 469 -27.96 24.35 -8.69
CA ASP A 469 -27.12 25.48 -8.28
C ASP A 469 -25.86 24.93 -7.60
N TRP A 470 -24.70 25.16 -8.24
CA TRP A 470 -23.40 24.72 -7.76
C TRP A 470 -22.65 25.85 -7.08
N THR A 471 -22.16 25.60 -5.87
CA THR A 471 -21.25 26.52 -5.17
C THR A 471 -19.81 26.07 -5.39
N CYS A 472 -18.98 26.91 -5.99
CA CYS A 472 -17.54 26.66 -6.13
C CYS A 472 -16.84 27.06 -4.83
N LEU A 473 -16.35 26.07 -4.08
CA LEU A 473 -15.68 26.28 -2.79
C LEU A 473 -14.17 26.52 -2.95
N GLY A 474 -13.57 26.11 -4.07
CA GLY A 474 -12.16 26.36 -4.34
C GLY A 474 -11.78 26.16 -5.80
N THR A 475 -10.76 26.91 -6.24
CA THR A 475 -10.09 26.74 -7.52
C THR A 475 -8.60 26.48 -7.28
N VAL A 476 -8.06 25.51 -8.01
CA VAL A 476 -6.66 25.09 -7.94
C VAL A 476 -6.05 25.20 -9.33
N ASP A 477 -4.93 25.91 -9.41
CA ASP A 477 -4.08 25.90 -10.59
C ASP A 477 -3.36 24.53 -10.65
N THR A 478 -3.47 23.78 -11.75
CA THR A 478 -2.87 22.42 -11.81
C THR A 478 -1.33 22.40 -11.77
N LEU A 479 -0.65 23.56 -11.84
CA LEU A 479 0.78 23.69 -11.56
C LEU A 479 1.03 23.40 -10.08
N ASP A 480 0.12 23.75 -9.18
CA ASP A 480 0.22 23.41 -7.76
C ASP A 480 0.19 21.89 -7.55
N MET A 481 -0.31 21.12 -8.51
CA MET A 481 -0.33 19.64 -8.52
C MET A 481 0.79 19.00 -9.37
N THR A 482 1.66 19.82 -9.99
CA THR A 482 2.72 19.38 -10.91
C THR A 482 4.07 19.31 -10.21
N ASN A 483 4.68 18.13 -10.16
CA ASN A 483 6.08 17.88 -9.77
C ASN A 483 6.67 16.83 -10.72
N PRO A 484 8.00 16.67 -10.79
CA PRO A 484 8.58 15.43 -11.28
C PRO A 484 8.05 14.27 -10.42
N ASP A 485 7.43 13.29 -11.04
CA ASP A 485 6.87 12.13 -10.38
C ASP A 485 6.66 10.98 -11.38
N PHE A 486 6.15 9.86 -10.87
CA PHE A 486 5.90 8.66 -11.66
C PHE A 486 4.43 8.35 -11.91
N THR A 487 3.50 9.06 -11.27
CA THR A 487 2.08 8.72 -11.24
C THR A 487 1.24 9.75 -12.02
N GLY A 488 -0.07 9.80 -11.76
CA GLY A 488 -0.99 10.76 -12.35
C GLY A 488 -2.31 10.81 -11.58
N PRO A 489 -3.21 11.76 -11.93
CA PRO A 489 -4.44 11.99 -11.18
C PRO A 489 -5.42 10.81 -11.27
N VAL A 490 -5.88 10.35 -10.11
CA VAL A 490 -7.01 9.43 -9.93
C VAL A 490 -8.12 10.19 -9.19
N ILE A 491 -9.29 10.31 -9.83
CA ILE A 491 -10.44 10.96 -9.23
C ILE A 491 -11.35 9.89 -8.64
N GLY A 492 -11.64 10.00 -7.35
CA GLY A 492 -12.36 8.97 -6.61
C GLY A 492 -13.11 9.49 -5.40
N ILE A 493 -14.01 8.66 -4.92
CA ILE A 493 -14.78 8.89 -3.70
C ILE A 493 -14.05 8.25 -2.52
N TYR A 494 -14.22 8.85 -1.34
CA TYR A 494 -13.59 8.33 -0.13
C TYR A 494 -14.46 8.56 1.10
N ALA A 495 -14.21 7.77 2.14
CA ALA A 495 -14.85 7.89 3.44
C ALA A 495 -13.84 7.71 4.57
N LEU A 496 -13.75 8.71 5.43
CA LEU A 496 -12.95 8.73 6.66
C LEU A 496 -13.92 8.84 7.85
N GLY A 497 -13.62 8.21 8.97
CA GLY A 497 -14.40 8.35 10.19
C GLY A 497 -13.65 7.74 11.36
N GLN A 498 -14.04 8.08 12.58
CA GLN A 498 -13.51 7.36 13.73
C GLN A 498 -14.04 5.94 13.68
N THR A 499 -13.12 4.97 13.58
CA THR A 499 -13.44 3.59 13.90
C THR A 499 -13.76 3.56 15.38
N GLU A 500 -15.02 3.25 15.72
CA GLU A 500 -15.45 2.90 17.07
C GLU A 500 -14.78 1.57 17.49
N GLY A 501 -13.43 1.49 17.53
CA GLY A 501 -12.71 0.21 17.57
C GLY A 501 -13.13 -0.68 18.75
N VAL A 502 -13.13 -0.12 19.96
CA VAL A 502 -13.54 -0.86 21.17
C VAL A 502 -15.05 -0.80 21.37
N GLN A 503 -15.68 0.35 21.13
CA GLN A 503 -17.11 0.54 21.34
C GLN A 503 -17.93 -0.36 20.42
N PHE A 504 -17.60 -0.43 19.13
CA PHE A 504 -18.25 -1.31 18.17
C PHE A 504 -18.09 -2.78 18.55
N CYS A 505 -16.89 -3.20 18.96
CA CYS A 505 -16.65 -4.59 19.39
C CYS A 505 -17.53 -4.96 20.59
N LEU A 506 -17.61 -4.10 21.60
CA LEU A 506 -18.35 -4.40 22.83
C LEU A 506 -19.87 -4.21 22.71
N ASP A 507 -20.31 -3.17 22.00
CA ASP A 507 -21.71 -2.76 21.93
C ASP A 507 -22.45 -3.40 20.76
N THR A 508 -21.78 -3.53 19.62
CA THR A 508 -22.40 -4.01 18.38
C THR A 508 -22.11 -5.49 18.15
N LEU A 509 -20.84 -5.91 18.23
CA LEU A 509 -20.46 -7.32 18.05
C LEU A 509 -20.70 -8.15 19.32
N GLY A 510 -20.92 -7.49 20.46
CA GLY A 510 -21.22 -8.15 21.73
C GLY A 510 -20.03 -8.90 22.34
N PHE A 511 -18.80 -8.50 22.02
CA PHE A 511 -17.61 -9.11 22.61
C PHE A 511 -17.64 -8.95 24.15
N VAL A 512 -17.15 -9.99 24.85
CA VAL A 512 -17.14 -10.04 26.31
C VAL A 512 -15.90 -9.38 26.93
N GLY A 513 -14.96 -8.95 26.08
CA GLY A 513 -13.72 -8.27 26.41
C GLY A 513 -12.90 -8.01 25.15
N VAL A 514 -11.72 -7.41 25.31
CA VAL A 514 -10.78 -7.16 24.21
C VAL A 514 -9.37 -7.65 24.56
N GLY A 515 -8.55 -7.92 23.54
CA GLY A 515 -7.11 -8.17 23.72
C GLY A 515 -6.32 -6.90 23.39
N LEU A 516 -5.31 -6.58 24.21
CA LEU A 516 -4.33 -5.54 23.96
C LEU A 516 -2.92 -6.11 24.10
N PHE A 517 -1.97 -5.50 23.39
CA PHE A 517 -0.56 -5.72 23.65
C PHE A 517 -0.04 -4.75 24.71
N THR A 518 0.97 -5.14 25.49
CA THR A 518 1.65 -4.26 26.48
C THR A 518 2.22 -2.97 25.84
N ASN A 519 2.56 -3.03 24.56
CA ASN A 519 2.96 -1.90 23.73
C ASN A 519 2.48 -2.07 22.27
N ALA A 520 2.41 -0.96 21.52
CA ALA A 520 2.20 -0.95 20.07
C ALA A 520 3.36 -0.19 19.43
N ASN A 521 4.20 -0.89 18.64
CA ASN A 521 5.43 -0.35 18.04
C ASN A 521 6.28 0.43 19.06
N GLY A 522 6.52 -0.17 20.24
CA GLY A 522 7.32 0.44 21.30
C GLY A 522 6.59 1.48 22.17
N THR A 523 5.38 1.91 21.79
CA THR A 523 4.56 2.80 22.62
C THR A 523 3.74 1.99 23.62
N TYR A 524 4.09 2.06 24.91
CA TYR A 524 3.43 1.29 25.97
C TYR A 524 2.04 1.81 26.32
N LEU A 525 1.18 0.93 26.84
CA LEU A 525 -0.21 1.23 27.22
C LEU A 525 -0.39 2.35 28.26
N VAL A 526 0.70 2.77 28.90
CA VAL A 526 0.74 3.85 29.91
C VAL A 526 0.84 5.23 29.27
N ASP A 527 1.13 5.30 27.97
CA ASP A 527 1.12 6.54 27.23
C ASP A 527 -0.29 7.16 27.19
N LYS A 528 -0.34 8.48 27.20
CA LYS A 528 -1.60 9.25 27.20
C LYS A 528 -2.45 8.98 25.96
N SER A 529 -1.85 8.62 24.83
CA SER A 529 -2.53 8.30 23.57
C SER A 529 -3.51 7.13 23.69
N PHE A 530 -3.29 6.21 24.63
CA PHE A 530 -4.21 5.10 24.91
C PHE A 530 -5.40 5.49 25.80
N GLY A 531 -5.45 6.73 26.31
CA GLY A 531 -6.52 7.21 27.19
C GLY A 531 -7.94 6.95 26.64
N PRO A 532 -8.25 7.28 25.38
CA PRO A 532 -9.57 7.01 24.80
C PRO A 532 -9.98 5.54 24.82
N ILE A 533 -9.04 4.61 24.60
CA ILE A 533 -9.29 3.16 24.66
C ILE A 533 -9.68 2.77 26.08
N PHE A 534 -8.88 3.17 27.08
CA PHE A 534 -9.17 2.85 28.48
C PHE A 534 -10.47 3.50 28.97
N SER A 535 -10.76 4.75 28.58
CA SER A 535 -12.04 5.40 28.88
C SER A 535 -13.22 4.63 28.30
N ALA A 536 -13.09 4.09 27.08
CA ALA A 536 -14.14 3.30 26.45
C ALA A 536 -14.37 1.95 27.15
N LEU A 537 -13.29 1.30 27.61
CA LEU A 537 -13.34 0.05 28.38
C LEU A 537 -13.96 0.27 29.77
N ASP A 538 -13.52 1.31 30.47
CA ASP A 538 -13.98 1.66 31.81
C ASP A 538 -15.48 1.95 31.84
N ALA A 539 -15.96 2.78 30.90
CA ALA A 539 -17.37 3.10 30.74
C ALA A 539 -18.28 1.87 30.50
N ARG A 540 -17.70 0.71 30.14
CA ARG A 540 -18.41 -0.55 29.87
C ARG A 540 -18.14 -1.64 30.90
N ASN A 541 -17.35 -1.36 31.94
CA ASN A 541 -16.86 -2.36 32.89
C ASN A 541 -16.26 -3.58 32.16
N ALA A 542 -15.49 -3.28 31.10
CA ALA A 542 -15.00 -4.28 30.17
C ALA A 542 -13.76 -5.00 30.71
N SER A 543 -13.60 -6.26 30.29
CA SER A 543 -12.39 -7.03 30.56
C SER A 543 -11.37 -6.88 29.43
N VAL A 544 -10.10 -6.79 29.79
CA VAL A 544 -9.00 -6.69 28.82
C VAL A 544 -7.93 -7.73 29.14
N PHE A 545 -7.57 -8.53 28.13
CA PHE A 545 -6.43 -9.43 28.19
C PHE A 545 -5.20 -8.72 27.62
N ILE A 546 -4.11 -8.67 28.38
CA ILE A 546 -2.90 -7.94 28.03
C ILE A 546 -1.75 -8.93 27.86
N HIS A 547 -1.29 -9.07 26.62
CA HIS A 547 -0.18 -9.95 26.25
C HIS A 547 1.05 -9.14 25.81
N PRO A 548 2.28 -9.53 26.15
CA PRO A 548 3.47 -8.85 25.66
C PRO A 548 3.75 -9.17 24.19
N PRO A 549 4.01 -8.19 23.31
CA PRO A 549 4.68 -8.42 22.04
C PRO A 549 6.20 -8.30 22.27
N SER A 550 6.97 -8.22 21.18
CA SER A 550 8.39 -7.87 21.27
C SER A 550 8.56 -6.44 21.83
N PRO A 551 9.48 -6.21 22.80
CA PRO A 551 9.83 -4.85 23.20
C PRO A 551 10.58 -4.15 22.08
N ASP A 552 10.57 -2.81 22.08
CA ASP A 552 11.33 -1.99 21.12
C ASP A 552 12.85 -2.24 21.21
N CYS A 553 13.35 -2.51 22.43
CA CYS A 553 14.77 -2.76 22.70
C CYS A 553 15.20 -4.21 22.46
N THR A 554 14.88 -4.80 21.31
CA THR A 554 15.13 -6.24 21.03
C THR A 554 16.59 -6.70 21.16
N TYR A 555 17.56 -5.80 21.07
CA TYR A 555 19.00 -6.11 21.22
C TYR A 555 19.35 -6.75 22.57
N VAL A 556 18.56 -6.51 23.62
CA VAL A 556 18.79 -7.10 24.96
C VAL A 556 18.61 -8.61 24.96
N ALA A 557 17.91 -9.17 23.98
CA ALA A 557 17.76 -10.62 23.81
C ALA A 557 19.05 -11.31 23.34
N GLY A 558 20.07 -10.56 22.90
CA GLY A 558 21.40 -11.11 22.57
C GLY A 558 21.39 -12.18 21.45
N GLY A 559 20.41 -12.14 20.55
CA GLY A 559 20.23 -13.11 19.47
C GLY A 559 19.41 -14.35 19.83
N TRP A 560 18.91 -14.47 21.07
CA TRP A 560 18.02 -15.55 21.49
C TRP A 560 16.54 -15.25 21.17
N PRO A 561 15.65 -16.27 21.13
CA PRO A 561 14.23 -16.06 20.92
C PRO A 561 13.65 -15.05 21.91
N ILE A 562 13.08 -13.95 21.40
CA ILE A 562 12.54 -12.85 22.21
C ILE A 562 11.56 -13.32 23.30
N PRO A 563 10.60 -14.23 23.02
CA PRO A 563 9.63 -14.66 24.03
C PRO A 563 10.24 -15.38 25.24
N MET A 564 11.47 -15.90 25.13
CA MET A 564 12.10 -16.72 26.17
C MET A 564 12.27 -15.98 27.50
N THR A 565 12.64 -14.70 27.42
CA THR A 565 12.92 -13.87 28.60
C THR A 565 12.21 -12.52 28.50
N GLU A 566 12.18 -11.92 27.31
CA GLU A 566 11.77 -10.52 27.18
C GLU A 566 10.27 -10.30 27.32
N TYR A 567 9.42 -11.27 26.94
CA TYR A 567 7.97 -11.14 27.08
C TYR A 567 7.55 -11.00 28.57
N PRO A 568 7.97 -11.89 29.48
CA PRO A 568 7.78 -11.70 30.93
C PRO A 568 8.28 -10.35 31.46
N PHE A 569 9.44 -9.87 31.01
CA PHE A 569 9.97 -8.57 31.45
C PHE A 569 9.21 -7.40 30.83
N ASP A 570 8.65 -7.54 29.64
CA ASP A 570 7.83 -6.51 29.01
C ASP A 570 6.51 -6.30 29.76
N THR A 571 5.90 -7.39 30.22
CA THR A 571 4.76 -7.36 31.14
C THR A 571 5.10 -6.60 32.43
N VAL A 572 6.29 -6.83 33.00
CA VAL A 572 6.74 -6.07 34.19
C VAL A 572 6.89 -4.58 33.88
N ARG A 573 7.48 -4.21 32.74
CA ARG A 573 7.66 -2.80 32.34
C ARG A 573 6.31 -2.06 32.24
N VAL A 574 5.29 -2.68 31.65
CA VAL A 574 3.97 -2.05 31.56
C VAL A 574 3.31 -1.94 32.94
N LEU A 575 3.44 -2.96 33.80
CA LEU A 575 2.89 -2.94 35.17
C LEU A 575 3.55 -1.85 36.03
N GLU A 576 4.88 -1.68 35.92
CA GLU A 576 5.62 -0.57 36.54
C GLU A 576 5.09 0.78 36.06
N GLY A 577 4.93 0.96 34.75
CA GLY A 577 4.38 2.18 34.18
C GLY A 577 2.94 2.44 34.66
N MET A 578 2.10 1.40 34.73
CA MET A 578 0.71 1.53 35.20
C MET A 578 0.64 1.95 36.66
N LEU A 579 1.54 1.43 37.51
CA LEU A 579 1.69 1.84 38.90
C LEU A 579 2.09 3.33 39.00
N LEU A 580 3.14 3.72 38.28
CA LEU A 580 3.70 5.08 38.36
C LEU A 580 2.79 6.15 37.75
N THR A 581 1.93 5.77 36.81
CA THR A 581 0.93 6.63 36.17
C THR A 581 -0.45 6.55 36.83
N ALA A 582 -0.62 5.71 37.86
CA ALA A 582 -1.89 5.45 38.53
C ALA A 582 -3.01 5.02 37.55
N ARG A 583 -2.66 4.25 36.52
CA ARG A 583 -3.57 3.89 35.42
C ARG A 583 -4.80 3.15 35.91
N ARG A 584 -4.61 2.18 36.81
CA ARG A 584 -5.71 1.42 37.42
C ARG A 584 -6.65 2.30 38.25
N ALA A 585 -6.12 3.33 38.92
CA ALA A 585 -6.95 4.27 39.68
C ALA A 585 -7.74 5.22 38.77
N GLN A 586 -7.20 5.53 37.58
CA GLN A 586 -7.91 6.32 36.55
C GLN A 586 -9.05 5.54 35.90
N TYR A 587 -8.92 4.22 35.82
CA TYR A 587 -9.86 3.32 35.14
C TYR A 587 -10.20 2.10 36.03
N PRO A 588 -10.88 2.33 37.17
CA PRO A 588 -11.09 1.32 38.19
C PRO A 588 -12.03 0.19 37.78
N ASP A 589 -12.87 0.40 36.77
CA ASP A 589 -13.86 -0.57 36.31
C ASP A 589 -13.33 -1.47 35.17
N VAL A 590 -12.08 -1.25 34.72
CA VAL A 590 -11.44 -2.13 33.73
C VAL A 590 -10.83 -3.34 34.42
N LYS A 591 -11.29 -4.55 34.07
CA LYS A 591 -10.71 -5.80 34.57
C LYS A 591 -9.52 -6.20 33.69
N MET A 592 -8.31 -5.92 34.15
CA MET A 592 -7.08 -6.20 33.39
C MET A 592 -6.49 -7.56 33.79
N ILE A 593 -6.29 -8.42 32.79
CA ILE A 593 -5.69 -9.75 32.92
C ILE A 593 -4.32 -9.71 32.22
N PHE A 594 -3.24 -9.96 32.96
CA PHE A 594 -1.90 -10.02 32.39
C PHE A 594 -1.48 -11.45 32.10
N ALA A 595 -0.90 -11.66 30.92
CA ALA A 595 -0.37 -12.95 30.53
C ALA A 595 0.85 -13.37 31.38
N HIS A 596 1.13 -14.67 31.38
CA HIS A 596 2.37 -15.29 31.86
C HIS A 596 2.65 -15.11 33.36
N ASP A 597 1.63 -15.26 34.21
CA ASP A 597 1.67 -15.00 35.66
C ASP A 597 2.13 -13.56 36.01
N GLY A 598 1.98 -12.62 35.07
CA GLY A 598 2.52 -11.27 35.22
C GLY A 598 4.04 -11.19 35.06
N GLY A 599 4.64 -12.22 34.45
CA GLY A 599 6.08 -12.35 34.24
C GLY A 599 6.84 -12.46 35.56
N ALA A 600 7.77 -11.54 35.80
CA ALA A 600 8.57 -11.54 37.03
C ALA A 600 7.94 -10.74 38.18
N ILE A 601 6.70 -10.26 38.05
CA ILE A 601 6.09 -9.38 39.05
C ILE A 601 5.99 -9.99 40.45
N PRO A 602 5.65 -11.29 40.66
CA PRO A 602 5.53 -11.83 42.02
C PRO A 602 6.87 -11.80 42.78
N TYR A 603 7.99 -11.84 42.05
CA TYR A 603 9.33 -11.74 42.63
C TYR A 603 9.79 -10.29 42.80
N LEU A 604 9.41 -9.38 41.90
CA LEU A 604 9.90 -8.01 41.85
C LEU A 604 9.02 -6.99 42.58
N ALA A 605 7.78 -7.33 42.93
CA ALA A 605 6.79 -6.37 43.46
C ALA A 605 7.29 -5.57 44.67
N SER A 606 7.90 -6.21 45.67
CA SER A 606 8.42 -5.50 46.85
C SER A 606 9.58 -4.55 46.53
N ARG A 607 10.41 -4.91 45.54
CA ARG A 607 11.48 -4.04 45.06
C ARG A 607 10.90 -2.81 44.35
N ILE A 608 9.96 -3.02 43.44
CA ILE A 608 9.28 -1.96 42.70
C ILE A 608 8.57 -1.01 43.67
N ALA A 609 7.83 -1.54 44.65
CA ALA A 609 7.15 -0.77 45.68
C ALA A 609 8.15 0.05 46.53
N GLY A 610 9.29 -0.54 46.91
CA GLY A 610 10.36 0.17 47.60
C GLY A 610 10.90 1.35 46.79
N MET A 611 11.13 1.16 45.49
CA MET A 611 11.59 2.22 44.59
C MET A 611 10.54 3.32 44.38
N ALA A 612 9.27 2.95 44.23
CA ALA A 612 8.16 3.89 44.05
C ALA A 612 7.94 4.80 45.27
N SER A 613 8.35 4.35 46.47
CA SER A 613 8.26 5.09 47.72
C SER A 613 9.39 6.10 47.97
N LEU A 614 10.38 6.17 47.07
CA LEU A 614 11.52 7.09 47.24
C LEU A 614 11.06 8.56 47.12
N PRO A 615 11.62 9.48 47.92
CA PRO A 615 11.15 10.87 47.99
C PRO A 615 11.18 11.67 46.69
N TRP A 616 11.97 11.26 45.70
CA TRP A 616 12.02 11.93 44.39
C TRP A 616 10.99 11.40 43.39
N LEU A 617 10.40 10.23 43.65
CA LEU A 617 9.24 9.72 42.93
C LEU A 617 7.96 10.15 43.65
N ASP A 618 7.94 10.04 44.99
CA ASP A 618 6.88 10.47 45.92
C ASP A 618 5.46 10.19 45.41
N ARG A 619 5.26 8.95 44.89
CA ARG A 619 3.99 8.55 44.27
C ARG A 619 3.08 7.84 45.26
N LEU A 620 3.58 6.76 45.86
CA LEU A 620 2.81 5.82 46.66
C LEU A 620 3.70 5.24 47.76
N SER A 621 3.11 4.96 48.92
CA SER A 621 3.78 4.16 49.95
C SER A 621 4.00 2.71 49.49
N VAL A 622 4.88 1.98 50.18
CA VAL A 622 5.11 0.56 49.89
C VAL A 622 3.82 -0.27 49.98
N PRO A 623 2.99 -0.16 51.03
CA PRO A 623 1.73 -0.91 51.12
C PRO A 623 0.74 -0.56 50.00
N GLU A 624 0.61 0.72 49.63
CA GLU A 624 -0.27 1.15 48.55
C GLU A 624 0.19 0.60 47.20
N SER A 625 1.50 0.61 46.94
CA SER A 625 2.07 0.09 45.70
C SER A 625 1.82 -1.41 45.55
N LEU A 626 2.02 -2.17 46.62
CA LEU A 626 1.75 -3.61 46.64
C LEU A 626 0.25 -3.90 46.43
N ALA A 627 -0.64 -3.14 47.08
CA ALA A 627 -2.08 -3.29 46.91
C ALA A 627 -2.53 -2.96 45.47
N GLN A 628 -1.90 -1.99 44.80
CA GLN A 628 -2.20 -1.69 43.40
C GLN A 628 -1.75 -2.81 42.46
N LEU A 629 -0.52 -3.29 42.61
CA LEU A 629 0.02 -4.39 41.80
C LEU A 629 -0.72 -5.72 42.02
N ALA A 630 -1.15 -5.98 43.25
CA ALA A 630 -1.84 -7.23 43.60
C ALA A 630 -3.30 -7.30 43.16
N GLY A 631 -3.89 -6.20 42.65
CA GLY A 631 -5.29 -6.19 42.26
C GLY A 631 -5.56 -6.26 40.76
N TYR A 632 -4.58 -6.73 39.99
CA TYR A 632 -4.78 -7.20 38.62
C TYR A 632 -5.07 -8.71 38.62
N TYR A 633 -5.63 -9.21 37.52
CA TYR A 633 -5.74 -10.64 37.26
C TYR A 633 -4.54 -11.13 36.46
N PHE A 634 -4.21 -12.41 36.58
CA PHE A 634 -3.06 -13.02 35.93
C PHE A 634 -3.44 -14.39 35.36
N ASP A 635 -3.04 -14.64 34.11
CA ASP A 635 -3.20 -15.96 33.50
C ASP A 635 -2.00 -16.88 33.77
N THR A 636 -2.22 -18.19 33.73
CA THR A 636 -1.16 -19.19 33.95
C THR A 636 -0.39 -19.60 32.70
N ALA A 637 -0.53 -18.89 31.58
CA ALA A 637 0.11 -19.30 30.33
C ALA A 637 1.64 -19.36 30.51
N ALA A 638 2.28 -20.42 30.04
CA ALA A 638 3.72 -20.67 30.22
C ALA A 638 4.25 -20.71 31.69
N SER A 639 3.40 -20.53 32.70
CA SER A 639 3.75 -20.48 34.13
C SER A 639 2.98 -21.55 34.92
N THR A 640 3.34 -22.81 34.70
CA THR A 640 2.53 -23.96 35.15
C THR A 640 3.14 -24.74 36.32
N SER A 641 4.33 -24.36 36.77
CA SER A 641 5.03 -25.07 37.87
C SER A 641 4.49 -24.69 39.25
N ALA A 642 4.64 -25.60 40.22
CA ALA A 642 4.28 -25.35 41.62
C ALA A 642 4.93 -24.08 42.18
N ILE A 643 6.18 -23.81 41.78
CA ILE A 643 6.97 -22.67 42.28
C ILE A 643 6.34 -21.35 41.80
N GLN A 644 6.06 -21.25 40.49
CA GLN A 644 5.47 -20.05 39.89
C GLN A 644 4.09 -19.77 40.47
N LEU A 645 3.20 -20.78 40.46
CA LEU A 645 1.84 -20.62 40.96
C LEU A 645 1.81 -20.31 42.48
N THR A 646 2.71 -20.90 43.27
CA THR A 646 2.80 -20.59 44.71
C THR A 646 3.29 -19.17 44.95
N ALA A 647 4.26 -18.70 44.16
CA ALA A 647 4.74 -17.32 44.24
C ALA A 647 3.64 -16.32 43.89
N LEU A 648 2.93 -16.56 42.78
CA LEU A 648 1.81 -15.72 42.37
C LEU A 648 0.68 -15.74 43.42
N LYS A 649 0.24 -16.91 43.88
CA LYS A 649 -0.79 -17.05 44.93
C LYS A 649 -0.39 -16.33 46.22
N SER A 650 0.88 -16.42 46.63
CA SER A 650 1.37 -15.75 47.83
C SER A 650 1.36 -14.23 47.68
N PHE A 651 1.44 -13.72 46.45
CA PHE A 651 1.42 -12.31 46.15
C PHE A 651 0.00 -11.73 45.99
N VAL A 652 -0.85 -12.37 45.19
CA VAL A 652 -2.17 -11.81 44.80
C VAL A 652 -3.38 -12.56 45.37
N GLY A 653 -3.17 -13.70 46.01
CA GLY A 653 -4.24 -14.60 46.43
C GLY A 653 -4.81 -15.41 45.26
N MET A 654 -5.66 -16.38 45.58
CA MET A 654 -6.18 -17.30 44.56
C MET A 654 -7.25 -16.66 43.67
N ASP A 655 -7.97 -15.64 44.15
CA ASP A 655 -9.09 -15.01 43.44
C ASP A 655 -8.66 -14.21 42.18
N GLN A 656 -7.36 -13.94 42.04
CA GLN A 656 -6.78 -13.16 40.94
C GLN A 656 -6.12 -14.02 39.86
N ILE A 657 -6.14 -15.35 39.99
CA ILE A 657 -5.43 -16.26 39.08
C ILE A 657 -6.45 -16.96 38.16
N VAL A 658 -6.20 -16.95 36.85
CA VAL A 658 -7.03 -17.62 35.84
C VAL A 658 -6.20 -18.54 34.95
N THR A 659 -6.79 -19.60 34.43
CA THR A 659 -6.06 -20.53 33.56
C THR A 659 -5.79 -19.92 32.17
N GLY A 660 -4.54 -19.99 31.71
CA GLY A 660 -4.08 -19.58 30.37
C GLY A 660 -3.16 -20.64 29.71
N THR A 661 -3.03 -20.62 28.38
CA THR A 661 -2.29 -21.67 27.62
C THR A 661 -1.43 -21.21 26.44
N ASP A 662 -1.49 -19.93 26.04
CA ASP A 662 -0.88 -19.39 24.81
C ASP A 662 -1.30 -20.04 23.48
N TYR A 663 -2.32 -20.90 23.47
CA TYR A 663 -2.90 -21.40 22.21
C TYR A 663 -3.67 -20.27 21.48
N PRO A 664 -3.53 -20.11 20.14
CA PRO A 664 -2.87 -21.00 19.18
C PRO A 664 -1.41 -20.65 18.84
N TYR A 665 -0.82 -19.65 19.48
CA TYR A 665 0.57 -19.25 19.22
C TYR A 665 1.57 -20.31 19.70
N PHE A 666 1.21 -21.09 20.72
CA PHE A 666 1.92 -22.30 21.14
C PHE A 666 1.23 -23.58 20.64
N PRO A 667 2.01 -24.62 20.26
CA PRO A 667 1.45 -25.90 19.81
C PRO A 667 0.55 -26.55 20.88
N VAL A 668 -0.53 -27.18 20.43
CA VAL A 668 -1.49 -27.90 21.29
C VAL A 668 -0.81 -28.89 22.25
N SER A 669 0.27 -29.56 21.82
CA SER A 669 1.02 -30.51 22.65
C SER A 669 1.64 -29.83 23.88
N GLN A 670 2.13 -28.60 23.74
CA GLN A 670 2.71 -27.85 24.85
C GLN A 670 1.62 -27.26 25.75
N ALA A 671 0.56 -26.70 25.16
CA ALA A 671 -0.61 -26.24 25.91
C ALA A 671 -1.23 -27.36 26.77
N SER A 672 -1.38 -28.56 26.19
CA SER A 672 -1.89 -29.75 26.91
C SER A 672 -0.96 -30.17 28.06
N SER A 673 0.35 -30.11 27.85
CA SER A 673 1.35 -30.43 28.88
C SER A 673 1.31 -29.43 30.03
N GLY A 674 1.14 -28.14 29.72
CA GLY A 674 0.97 -27.08 30.72
C GLY A 674 -0.29 -27.26 31.56
N LEU A 675 -1.43 -27.56 30.94
CA LEU A 675 -2.68 -27.87 31.64
C LEU A 675 -2.52 -29.07 32.57
N ALA A 676 -1.90 -30.15 32.10
CA ALA A 676 -1.64 -31.33 32.92
C ALA A 676 -0.72 -31.01 34.11
N ALA A 677 0.25 -30.10 33.95
CA ALA A 677 1.11 -29.63 35.03
C ALA A 677 0.31 -28.84 36.08
N ILE A 678 -0.59 -27.95 35.65
CA ILE A 678 -1.52 -27.22 36.53
C ILE A 678 -2.38 -28.20 37.33
N GLU A 679 -3.02 -29.16 36.68
CA GLU A 679 -3.82 -30.22 37.34
C GLU A 679 -2.98 -31.05 38.33
N GLY A 680 -1.74 -31.38 37.95
CA GLY A 680 -0.80 -32.10 38.80
C GLY A 680 -0.49 -31.38 40.12
N ASN A 681 -0.53 -30.05 40.15
CA ASN A 681 -0.34 -29.29 41.39
C ASN A 681 -1.45 -29.55 42.42
N GLY A 682 -2.69 -29.77 41.98
CA GLY A 682 -3.79 -30.19 42.84
C GLY A 682 -3.60 -31.62 43.35
N ASN A 683 -3.24 -32.55 42.45
CA ASN A 683 -3.05 -33.96 42.79
C ASN A 683 -1.91 -34.20 43.78
N ASN A 684 -0.86 -33.36 43.74
CA ASN A 684 0.29 -33.44 44.62
C ASN A 684 0.10 -32.69 45.96
N GLY A 685 -1.08 -32.11 46.19
CA GLY A 685 -1.42 -31.42 47.44
C GLY A 685 -0.83 -30.02 47.59
N ASN A 686 -0.28 -29.43 46.52
CA ASN A 686 0.22 -28.05 46.55
C ASN A 686 -0.93 -27.04 46.59
N PHE A 687 -2.10 -27.40 46.04
CA PHE A 687 -3.32 -26.60 46.01
C PHE A 687 -4.52 -27.45 46.44
N THR A 688 -5.47 -26.83 47.13
CA THR A 688 -6.71 -27.50 47.52
C THR A 688 -7.64 -27.69 46.32
N THR A 689 -8.61 -28.60 46.41
CA THR A 689 -9.64 -28.77 45.37
C THR A 689 -10.41 -27.48 45.08
N GLY A 690 -10.67 -26.67 46.11
CA GLY A 690 -11.34 -25.38 45.95
C GLY A 690 -10.48 -24.39 45.16
N GLU A 691 -9.19 -24.30 45.48
CA GLU A 691 -8.24 -23.42 44.77
C GLU A 691 -8.06 -23.85 43.31
N MET A 692 -8.00 -25.15 43.05
CA MET A 692 -7.97 -25.66 41.68
C MET A 692 -9.26 -25.31 40.91
N GLY A 693 -10.43 -25.38 41.54
CA GLY A 693 -11.69 -24.93 40.95
C GLY A 693 -11.66 -23.43 40.59
N GLN A 694 -11.11 -22.60 41.49
CA GLN A 694 -10.91 -21.18 41.24
C GLN A 694 -10.06 -20.92 40.00
N ASN A 695 -8.90 -21.57 39.91
CA ASN A 695 -8.00 -21.44 38.77
C ASN A 695 -8.64 -21.89 37.45
N ASN A 696 -9.25 -23.07 37.47
CA ASN A 696 -9.68 -23.77 36.26
C ASN A 696 -10.81 -23.03 35.53
N ASN A 697 -11.76 -22.46 36.27
CA ASN A 697 -12.87 -21.74 35.64
C ASN A 697 -13.61 -20.73 36.53
N LEU A 698 -13.69 -20.93 37.85
CA LEU A 698 -14.60 -20.11 38.66
C LEU A 698 -14.20 -18.63 38.65
N ASN A 699 -12.90 -18.31 38.69
CA ASN A 699 -12.44 -16.93 38.58
C ASN A 699 -12.73 -16.34 37.20
N ALA A 700 -12.58 -17.10 36.12
CA ALA A 700 -12.91 -16.62 34.78
C ALA A 700 -14.40 -16.23 34.66
N LEU A 701 -15.30 -16.96 35.35
CA LEU A 701 -16.73 -16.66 35.35
C LEU A 701 -17.06 -15.34 36.09
N THR A 702 -16.26 -14.92 37.09
CA THR A 702 -16.46 -13.62 37.76
C THR A 702 -15.98 -12.44 36.89
N ILE A 703 -14.99 -12.68 36.03
CA ILE A 703 -14.46 -11.68 35.10
C ILE A 703 -15.42 -11.52 33.91
N PHE A 704 -15.94 -12.62 33.37
CA PHE A 704 -16.79 -12.66 32.18
C PHE A 704 -18.25 -13.10 32.48
N PRO A 705 -19.05 -12.30 33.22
CA PRO A 705 -20.39 -12.72 33.66
C PRO A 705 -21.37 -12.97 32.50
N ARG A 706 -21.15 -12.35 31.33
CA ARG A 706 -21.96 -12.61 30.13
C ARG A 706 -21.82 -14.05 29.62
N ILE A 707 -20.69 -14.71 29.86
CA ILE A 707 -20.47 -16.11 29.47
C ILE A 707 -21.38 -17.04 30.28
N ILE A 708 -21.63 -16.75 31.56
CA ILE A 708 -22.55 -17.53 32.42
C ILE A 708 -23.92 -17.61 31.75
N ASN A 709 -24.45 -16.47 31.32
CA ASN A 709 -25.75 -16.38 30.64
C ASN A 709 -25.74 -17.09 29.28
N ALA A 710 -24.67 -16.94 28.50
CA ALA A 710 -24.55 -17.55 27.18
C ALA A 710 -24.45 -19.08 27.24
N LEU A 711 -23.70 -19.60 28.20
CA LEU A 711 -23.50 -21.04 28.41
C LEU A 711 -24.58 -21.68 29.30
N LYS A 712 -25.52 -20.89 29.84
CA LYS A 712 -26.57 -21.33 30.77
C LYS A 712 -26.01 -22.10 31.97
N LEU A 713 -24.90 -21.62 32.51
CA LEU A 713 -24.30 -22.18 33.71
C LEU A 713 -25.12 -21.71 34.92
N ASN A 714 -25.60 -22.65 35.73
CA ASN A 714 -26.39 -22.39 36.94
C ASN A 714 -25.51 -22.18 38.16
#